data_AF-A0A934BSJ1-F1
#
_entry.id   AF-A0A934BSJ1-F1
#
_cell.length_a   1.000
_cell.length_b   1.000
_cell.length_c   1.000
_cell.angle_alpha   90.00
_cell.angle_beta   90.00
_cell.angle_gamma   90.00
#
_symmetry.space_group_name_H-M   'P 1'
#
loop_
_entity.id
_entity.type
_entity.pdbx_description
1 polymer ?
#
loop_
_entity_poly.entity_id
_entity_poly.type
_entity_poly.pdbx_seq_one_letter_code
_entity_poly.pdbx_strand_id
1 'polypeptide(L)'
;MRAIQSLHPLAAAVFSLLLAMPASGVEPVHFVKQGKPLAVVEAGRKWQRDKDWMECAGVGNFIFASKVLGEGDFKISVRFSLQELHGTAASLVFGGNHFGFDGHSGKLFVEGRDFGRSRTIGPSEGLITPSQPVVAEVIRTGKSVTLRLAGKDVATFPFKTGPIGVFGLRPWRATMRVYDFAATGKFVEDRDALSAALPKAGPAEEISVGGAKFDPTDPPGELVFRKTLGLVTASQVDGQLVHESKTHLFENKATITPGGDYLLMFPEGKHYGGSTNKVNDLMAMRSSDKGRTWSAPKPAFKIDYNQHGFVPLIPRGTKRIYAFGTQPVWSEFSVAKGQHENAPIGFRYSDDDGHTWSDVQLIRPVNDPDFRGMSVMRMCETDSGAWLIGSHFGDWSVKPLLTRQFLLRSEDRGKTWMLLPDKRPNGWFAPGFNRMDEGRPINLGGGKVLAMFRTPEGHLWAARSSDDGRTWNEPKPTPLIHPDAPPMLFHLSDGKTLAAFHHNRHAQTQYTGLNAKMEGMKDRSELWVSLSRDGGETWTEPRFVLANALAETELNAWFNHQCSYLDAFADDGTMHLFLPHRWKRSLHLTVKEADLAKLPAKAAIKAAATLPEVTGLLAKTNVFISGQDGYHTYRIPSLLVTKRGTLLAFCEGRKNSSSDTGDIDMLLKRSTDNGATWSAAQTIWDDAGNVCGNPCPIVDRDTGTIWLLMTWNRGDDPESKIVAQASKDTRRVFVTSSIDDGLTWAKPREITADAKRTNWTWYATGPGAGVQIEHGPHKGRLVIPCDHIEAGTGHYYSHIIYSDDHGKTWKLGGRTPQHRVNECEVVELTGGQLLLNMRNYDKAQRARQQAISADGGLTWTDQRHVPELIEPICQASIRRYSWPAADSKSVLLFSNPASAKRNKMTVRASFDEGQTWPTSRLLDPRPSAYSCLAVLPDGTIADLYEAGDKRAYENIVFARFNLDWLTNGKTP
;
A
#
# COMPACT_ATOMS: atom_id res chain seq x y z
N MET A 1 -11.02 -56.58 68.73
CA MET A 1 -9.59 -56.32 68.42
C MET A 1 -9.51 -55.39 67.22
N ARG A 2 -8.44 -54.57 67.14
CA ARG A 2 -7.80 -53.92 65.97
C ARG A 2 -8.44 -54.04 64.56
N ALA A 3 -8.41 -53.05 63.67
CA ALA A 3 -7.95 -51.64 63.73
C ALA A 3 -8.26 -50.93 62.36
N ILE A 4 -8.36 -49.58 62.36
CA ILE A 4 -7.64 -48.61 61.47
C ILE A 4 -7.67 -48.90 59.95
N GLN A 5 -8.08 -48.04 59.00
CA GLN A 5 -8.45 -46.60 58.94
C GLN A 5 -9.23 -46.37 57.60
N SER A 6 -9.73 -45.20 57.16
CA SER A 6 -9.73 -43.81 57.65
C SER A 6 -10.95 -43.01 57.09
N LEU A 7 -11.17 -41.81 57.65
CA LEU A 7 -11.66 -40.52 57.09
C LEU A 7 -12.52 -40.48 55.78
N HIS A 8 -13.53 -39.62 55.60
CA HIS A 8 -14.54 -38.89 56.40
C HIS A 8 -15.38 -38.08 55.34
N PRO A 9 -16.54 -37.45 55.66
CA PRO A 9 -17.63 -37.34 54.69
C PRO A 9 -18.03 -35.90 54.31
N LEU A 10 -18.69 -35.75 53.16
CA LEU A 10 -19.44 -34.54 52.79
C LEU A 10 -20.72 -34.93 52.04
N ALA A 11 -21.77 -35.22 52.81
CA ALA A 11 -23.10 -35.59 52.30
C ALA A 11 -24.18 -34.70 52.94
N ALA A 12 -24.20 -33.42 52.59
CA ALA A 12 -25.33 -32.50 52.84
C ALA A 12 -25.16 -31.16 52.09
N ALA A 13 -25.47 -31.11 50.78
CA ALA A 13 -25.72 -29.84 50.08
C ALA A 13 -26.53 -30.02 48.77
N VAL A 14 -27.86 -30.01 48.91
CA VAL A 14 -28.83 -29.39 47.99
C VAL A 14 -28.84 -29.86 46.52
N PHE A 15 -29.74 -30.82 46.27
CA PHE A 15 -30.50 -30.94 45.02
C PHE A 15 -31.06 -29.57 44.59
N SER A 16 -30.66 -29.06 43.41
CA SER A 16 -31.35 -27.97 42.70
C SER A 16 -30.98 -27.96 41.21
N LEU A 17 -31.14 -29.11 40.54
CA LEU A 17 -31.06 -29.23 39.08
C LEU A 17 -32.46 -29.18 38.45
N LEU A 18 -33.23 -28.13 38.78
CA LEU A 18 -34.56 -27.91 38.21
C LEU A 18 -34.43 -26.96 37.01
N LEU A 19 -34.57 -27.55 35.83
CA LEU A 19 -34.66 -26.83 34.55
C LEU A 19 -35.81 -25.83 34.61
N ALA A 20 -35.49 -24.54 34.53
CA ALA A 20 -36.48 -23.52 34.23
C ALA A 20 -36.97 -23.73 32.79
N MET A 21 -38.13 -24.36 32.63
CA MET A 21 -38.79 -24.44 31.33
C MET A 21 -39.09 -23.02 30.82
N PRO A 22 -38.83 -22.71 29.54
CA PRO A 22 -39.14 -21.39 29.00
C PRO A 22 -40.65 -21.19 28.93
N ALA A 23 -41.14 -20.02 29.35
CA ALA A 23 -42.56 -19.61 29.28
C ALA A 23 -43.10 -19.38 27.86
N SER A 24 -42.36 -19.84 26.84
CA SER A 24 -42.74 -19.89 25.43
C SER A 24 -42.28 -21.25 24.91
N GLY A 25 -43.20 -22.08 24.40
CA GLY A 25 -42.94 -23.45 23.93
C GLY A 25 -42.15 -23.56 22.63
N VAL A 26 -41.10 -22.77 22.47
CA VAL A 26 -40.21 -22.72 21.30
C VAL A 26 -38.80 -23.04 21.79
N GLU A 27 -38.18 -24.10 21.25
CA GLU A 27 -36.81 -24.45 21.61
C GLU A 27 -35.80 -23.33 21.22
N PRO A 28 -34.82 -23.02 22.08
CA PRO A 28 -33.80 -22.02 21.77
C PRO A 28 -32.83 -22.53 20.70
N VAL A 29 -32.58 -21.68 19.69
CA VAL A 29 -31.50 -21.90 18.73
C VAL A 29 -30.18 -21.61 19.42
N HIS A 30 -29.33 -22.63 19.56
CA HIS A 30 -27.97 -22.47 20.09
C HIS A 30 -26.99 -22.03 18.99
N PHE A 31 -26.27 -20.95 19.25
CA PHE A 31 -25.20 -20.42 18.41
C PHE A 31 -23.81 -20.80 18.95
N VAL A 32 -23.66 -20.85 20.27
CA VAL A 32 -22.55 -21.50 21.00
C VAL A 32 -23.15 -22.43 22.06
N LYS A 33 -22.58 -23.62 22.24
CA LYS A 33 -22.99 -24.57 23.28
C LYS A 33 -21.77 -25.29 23.84
N GLN A 34 -21.55 -25.23 25.15
CA GLN A 34 -20.34 -25.77 25.80
C GLN A 34 -19.04 -25.34 25.09
N GLY A 35 -18.91 -24.04 24.82
CA GLY A 35 -17.78 -23.43 24.11
C GLY A 35 -17.71 -23.70 22.60
N LYS A 36 -18.50 -24.65 22.08
CA LYS A 36 -18.45 -25.02 20.67
C LYS A 36 -19.29 -24.06 19.82
N PRO A 37 -18.71 -23.35 18.84
CA PRO A 37 -19.47 -22.54 17.89
C PRO A 37 -20.28 -23.46 16.95
N LEU A 38 -21.59 -23.26 16.91
CA LEU A 38 -22.53 -24.01 16.07
C LEU A 38 -23.00 -23.20 14.86
N ALA A 39 -23.29 -21.91 15.06
CA ALA A 39 -23.94 -21.05 14.07
C ALA A 39 -23.57 -19.58 14.26
N VAL A 40 -22.27 -19.27 14.29
CA VAL A 40 -21.75 -17.92 14.56
C VAL A 40 -20.90 -17.37 13.42
N VAL A 41 -20.79 -16.06 13.39
CA VAL A 41 -19.84 -15.29 12.58
C VAL A 41 -18.87 -14.62 13.54
N GLU A 42 -17.61 -15.06 13.54
CA GLU A 42 -16.52 -14.39 14.24
C GLU A 42 -16.08 -13.17 13.41
N ALA A 43 -15.83 -12.04 14.06
CA ALA A 43 -15.43 -10.79 13.41
C ALA A 43 -14.19 -10.19 14.07
N GLY A 44 -13.27 -9.67 13.26
CA GLY A 44 -11.94 -9.26 13.73
C GLY A 44 -11.04 -10.49 13.91
N ARG A 45 -10.36 -10.59 15.05
CA ARG A 45 -9.52 -11.76 15.39
C ARG A 45 -10.37 -13.00 15.62
N LYS A 46 -9.84 -14.14 15.18
CA LYS A 46 -10.41 -15.47 15.43
C LYS A 46 -10.49 -15.75 16.93
N TRP A 47 -11.62 -16.27 17.38
CA TRP A 47 -11.84 -16.61 18.79
C TRP A 47 -11.07 -17.90 19.13
N GLN A 48 -10.29 -17.84 20.21
CA GLN A 48 -9.59 -19.01 20.75
C GLN A 48 -10.61 -19.99 21.33
N ARG A 49 -10.30 -21.28 21.31
CA ARG A 49 -11.26 -22.35 21.64
C ARG A 49 -10.64 -23.32 22.63
N ASP A 50 -11.31 -23.50 23.76
CA ASP A 50 -11.05 -24.53 24.76
C ASP A 50 -12.11 -25.64 24.66
N LYS A 51 -12.04 -26.66 25.50
CA LYS A 51 -13.06 -27.72 25.60
C LYS A 51 -14.43 -27.21 26.08
N ASP A 52 -14.45 -26.16 26.92
CA ASP A 52 -15.67 -25.70 27.62
C ASP A 52 -16.10 -24.27 27.25
N TRP A 53 -15.25 -23.48 26.60
CA TRP A 53 -15.51 -22.07 26.24
C TRP A 53 -14.75 -21.63 24.98
N MET A 54 -15.14 -20.49 24.42
CA MET A 54 -14.38 -19.75 23.42
C MET A 54 -14.06 -18.32 23.90
N GLU A 55 -12.87 -17.80 23.59
CA GLU A 55 -12.35 -16.55 24.15
C GLU A 55 -11.88 -15.57 23.07
N CYS A 56 -12.11 -14.28 23.30
CA CYS A 56 -11.47 -13.21 22.54
C CYS A 56 -11.34 -11.94 23.40
N ALA A 57 -10.38 -11.09 23.04
CA ALA A 57 -10.12 -9.79 23.61
C ALA A 57 -9.82 -8.78 22.50
N GLY A 58 -10.08 -7.49 22.72
CA GLY A 58 -9.65 -6.41 21.83
C GLY A 58 -10.78 -5.64 21.14
N VAL A 59 -10.47 -4.38 20.82
CA VAL A 59 -11.34 -3.46 20.09
C VAL A 59 -11.57 -3.98 18.67
N GLY A 60 -12.81 -3.87 18.17
CA GLY A 60 -13.19 -4.35 16.84
C GLY A 60 -13.53 -5.84 16.75
N ASN A 61 -13.31 -6.63 17.81
CA ASN A 61 -13.63 -8.05 17.82
C ASN A 61 -15.08 -8.31 18.26
N PHE A 62 -15.77 -9.22 17.57
CA PHE A 62 -17.16 -9.62 17.85
C PHE A 62 -17.38 -11.10 17.58
N ILE A 63 -18.48 -11.63 18.11
CA ILE A 63 -19.10 -12.88 17.68
C ILE A 63 -20.60 -12.65 17.50
N PHE A 64 -21.08 -12.76 16.27
CA PHE A 64 -22.48 -12.58 15.91
C PHE A 64 -23.17 -13.94 15.68
N ALA A 65 -24.48 -14.01 15.91
CA ALA A 65 -25.27 -15.13 15.41
C ALA A 65 -25.31 -15.11 13.87
N SER A 66 -25.29 -16.27 13.22
CA SER A 66 -25.42 -16.36 11.75
C SER A 66 -26.85 -16.12 11.23
N LYS A 67 -27.80 -15.88 12.14
CA LYS A 67 -29.20 -15.56 11.86
C LYS A 67 -29.52 -14.18 12.40
N VAL A 68 -30.49 -13.51 11.77
CA VAL A 68 -30.93 -12.16 12.11
C VAL A 68 -32.28 -12.26 12.84
N LEU A 69 -32.48 -11.49 13.91
CA LEU A 69 -33.75 -11.44 14.65
C LEU A 69 -34.75 -10.53 13.92
N GLY A 70 -35.87 -11.10 13.51
CA GLY A 70 -36.98 -10.41 12.85
C GLY A 70 -37.93 -9.70 13.80
N GLU A 71 -39.16 -9.52 13.35
CA GLU A 71 -40.27 -8.96 14.13
C GLU A 71 -40.87 -9.99 15.09
N GLY A 72 -41.33 -9.53 16.26
CA GLY A 72 -41.95 -10.36 17.31
C GLY A 72 -41.07 -10.57 18.55
N ASP A 73 -41.64 -11.18 19.58
CA ASP A 73 -40.95 -11.39 20.87
C ASP A 73 -39.72 -12.29 20.72
N PHE A 74 -38.70 -12.03 21.53
CA PHE A 74 -37.43 -12.74 21.49
C PHE A 74 -36.79 -12.81 22.87
N LYS A 75 -35.95 -13.82 23.07
CA LYS A 75 -35.04 -13.90 24.21
C LYS A 75 -33.64 -14.25 23.71
N ILE A 76 -32.65 -13.40 23.96
CA ILE A 76 -31.23 -13.74 23.83
C ILE A 76 -30.73 -14.15 25.21
N SER A 77 -29.98 -15.25 25.31
CA SER A 77 -29.36 -15.72 26.55
C SER A 77 -27.90 -16.08 26.29
N VAL A 78 -27.01 -15.55 27.12
CA VAL A 78 -25.56 -15.75 27.03
C VAL A 78 -24.99 -16.10 28.40
N ARG A 79 -24.23 -17.18 28.46
CA ARG A 79 -23.38 -17.57 29.59
C ARG A 79 -21.93 -17.24 29.25
N PHE A 80 -21.33 -16.31 29.99
CA PHE A 80 -20.01 -15.75 29.70
C PHE A 80 -19.24 -15.44 30.99
N SER A 81 -17.94 -15.19 30.89
CA SER A 81 -17.15 -14.53 31.93
C SER A 81 -16.25 -13.46 31.33
N LEU A 82 -15.94 -12.41 32.09
CA LEU A 82 -14.92 -11.41 31.77
C LEU A 82 -13.73 -11.67 32.69
N GLN A 83 -12.50 -11.70 32.17
CA GLN A 83 -11.32 -11.94 33.02
C GLN A 83 -10.97 -10.72 33.89
N GLU A 84 -11.46 -9.52 33.54
CA GLU A 84 -11.28 -8.28 34.29
C GLU A 84 -12.51 -7.35 34.21
N LEU A 85 -12.60 -6.38 35.14
CA LEU A 85 -13.65 -5.36 35.23
C LEU A 85 -13.02 -3.98 35.50
N HIS A 86 -12.67 -3.26 34.42
CA HIS A 86 -11.96 -1.98 34.47
C HIS A 86 -12.40 -1.04 33.33
N GLY A 87 -13.70 -0.77 33.20
CA GLY A 87 -14.23 0.09 32.14
C GLY A 87 -14.08 -0.54 30.75
N THR A 88 -14.23 -1.86 30.68
CA THR A 88 -13.96 -2.70 29.50
C THR A 88 -14.86 -2.40 28.30
N ALA A 89 -16.06 -1.85 28.53
CA ALA A 89 -17.14 -1.67 27.57
C ALA A 89 -17.58 -2.97 26.84
N ALA A 90 -17.31 -4.12 27.44
CA ALA A 90 -17.82 -5.41 27.01
C ALA A 90 -19.35 -5.42 26.98
N SER A 91 -19.98 -6.01 25.96
CA SER A 91 -21.43 -5.91 25.78
C SER A 91 -22.04 -7.05 24.97
N LEU A 92 -23.29 -7.42 25.28
CA LEU A 92 -24.19 -8.10 24.36
C LEU A 92 -24.81 -7.07 23.40
N VAL A 93 -24.78 -7.36 22.11
CA VAL A 93 -25.24 -6.44 21.05
C VAL A 93 -26.48 -7.00 20.35
N PHE A 94 -27.45 -6.14 20.03
CA PHE A 94 -28.69 -6.51 19.34
C PHE A 94 -29.30 -5.33 18.58
N GLY A 95 -29.42 -5.44 17.25
CA GLY A 95 -30.07 -4.43 16.41
C GLY A 95 -29.41 -3.04 16.36
N GLY A 96 -28.11 -2.97 16.66
CA GLY A 96 -27.40 -1.70 16.85
C GLY A 96 -27.59 -1.08 18.25
N ASN A 97 -28.09 -1.86 19.21
CA ASN A 97 -28.11 -1.55 20.64
C ASN A 97 -27.10 -2.41 21.39
N HIS A 98 -26.65 -1.91 22.54
CA HIS A 98 -25.73 -2.60 23.45
C HIS A 98 -26.35 -2.71 24.84
N PHE A 99 -26.27 -3.89 25.44
CA PHE A 99 -26.31 -4.09 26.88
C PHE A 99 -24.89 -4.33 27.37
N GLY A 100 -24.32 -3.31 28.00
CA GLY A 100 -22.93 -3.28 28.46
C GLY A 100 -22.75 -3.76 29.90
N PHE A 101 -21.71 -4.55 30.10
CA PHE A 101 -21.42 -5.28 31.34
C PHE A 101 -20.49 -4.53 32.30
N ASP A 102 -19.67 -3.60 31.79
CA ASP A 102 -18.72 -2.80 32.57
C ASP A 102 -18.32 -1.57 31.77
N GLY A 103 -19.01 -0.45 31.98
CA GLY A 103 -18.72 0.86 31.39
C GLY A 103 -17.62 1.60 32.15
N HIS A 104 -17.16 2.73 31.61
CA HIS A 104 -16.02 3.51 32.15
C HIS A 104 -16.13 3.90 33.64
N SER A 105 -17.32 3.84 34.23
CA SER A 105 -17.60 4.10 35.65
C SER A 105 -17.78 2.83 36.50
N GLY A 106 -17.36 1.63 36.04
CA GLY A 106 -17.56 0.35 36.74
C GLY A 106 -19.02 -0.10 36.84
N LYS A 107 -19.86 0.30 35.87
CA LYS A 107 -21.32 0.12 35.90
C LYS A 107 -21.86 -0.50 34.63
N LEU A 108 -22.95 -1.25 34.75
CA LEU A 108 -23.77 -1.70 33.64
C LEU A 108 -24.28 -0.49 32.86
N PHE A 109 -24.35 -0.58 31.53
CA PHE A 109 -24.82 0.51 30.68
C PHE A 109 -25.67 0.03 29.50
N VAL A 110 -26.38 0.96 28.87
CA VAL A 110 -27.00 0.76 27.56
C VAL A 110 -26.73 1.94 26.64
N GLU A 111 -26.57 1.65 25.35
CA GLU A 111 -26.34 2.63 24.28
C GLU A 111 -26.84 2.09 22.94
N GLY A 112 -26.99 2.97 21.94
CA GLY A 112 -27.24 2.58 20.56
C GLY A 112 -28.56 3.09 19.98
N ARG A 113 -29.01 2.46 18.89
CA ARG A 113 -30.10 2.94 18.01
C ARG A 113 -31.39 3.37 18.72
N ASP A 114 -31.81 2.61 19.73
CA ASP A 114 -33.09 2.79 20.43
C ASP A 114 -32.92 3.31 21.86
N PHE A 115 -31.70 3.24 22.42
CA PHE A 115 -31.37 3.77 23.75
C PHE A 115 -30.71 5.15 23.74
N GLY A 116 -30.18 5.58 22.60
CA GLY A 116 -29.48 6.86 22.43
C GLY A 116 -28.04 6.82 22.95
N ARG A 117 -27.59 7.94 23.52
CA ARG A 117 -26.27 8.06 24.15
C ARG A 117 -26.14 7.13 25.36
N SER A 118 -24.90 6.73 25.66
CA SER A 118 -24.59 5.81 26.75
C SER A 118 -25.11 6.27 28.10
N ARG A 119 -25.84 5.40 28.79
CA ARG A 119 -26.42 5.64 30.13
C ARG A 119 -26.18 4.44 31.05
N THR A 120 -25.80 4.69 32.29
CA THR A 120 -25.60 3.64 33.31
C THR A 120 -26.94 3.13 33.85
N ILE A 121 -27.07 1.82 34.07
CA ILE A 121 -28.33 1.17 34.49
C ILE A 121 -28.21 0.34 35.79
N GLY A 122 -27.02 0.21 36.37
CA GLY A 122 -26.79 -0.49 37.63
C GLY A 122 -25.29 -0.69 37.92
N PRO A 123 -24.90 -1.10 39.14
CA PRO A 123 -23.53 -1.53 39.42
C PRO A 123 -23.20 -2.84 38.68
N SER A 124 -21.96 -2.97 38.21
CA SER A 124 -21.44 -4.27 37.72
C SER A 124 -20.98 -5.16 38.88
N GLU A 125 -20.44 -4.52 39.92
CA GLU A 125 -20.02 -5.16 41.17
C GLU A 125 -21.19 -5.88 41.86
N GLY A 126 -20.93 -7.09 42.36
CA GLY A 126 -21.96 -7.96 42.97
C GLY A 126 -22.88 -8.67 41.98
N LEU A 127 -22.81 -8.36 40.68
CA LEU A 127 -23.50 -9.09 39.60
C LEU A 127 -22.52 -9.84 38.66
N ILE A 128 -21.31 -9.32 38.50
CA ILE A 128 -20.22 -9.99 37.77
C ILE A 128 -19.02 -10.12 38.70
N THR A 129 -18.46 -11.32 38.77
CA THR A 129 -17.17 -11.60 39.42
C THR A 129 -16.17 -11.95 38.31
N PRO A 130 -14.96 -11.35 38.28
CA PRO A 130 -13.94 -11.68 37.28
C PRO A 130 -13.66 -13.19 37.19
N SER A 131 -13.46 -13.68 35.96
CA SER A 131 -13.26 -15.08 35.58
C SER A 131 -14.40 -16.07 35.92
N GLN A 132 -15.45 -15.67 36.63
CA GLN A 132 -16.60 -16.52 36.98
C GLN A 132 -17.70 -16.48 35.90
N PRO A 133 -18.27 -17.63 35.47
CA PRO A 133 -19.38 -17.65 34.52
C PRO A 133 -20.67 -17.05 35.09
N VAL A 134 -21.26 -16.09 34.37
CA VAL A 134 -22.56 -15.46 34.67
C VAL A 134 -23.48 -15.55 33.45
N VAL A 135 -24.79 -15.52 33.68
CA VAL A 135 -25.81 -15.47 32.61
C VAL A 135 -26.36 -14.05 32.47
N ALA A 136 -26.33 -13.52 31.25
CA ALA A 136 -27.05 -12.32 30.83
C ALA A 136 -28.18 -12.70 29.86
N GLU A 137 -29.33 -12.05 30.00
CA GLU A 137 -30.48 -12.22 29.10
C GLU A 137 -31.03 -10.87 28.63
N VAL A 138 -31.47 -10.83 27.36
CA VAL A 138 -32.23 -9.71 26.78
C VAL A 138 -33.55 -10.27 26.28
N ILE A 139 -34.66 -9.81 26.86
CA ILE A 139 -35.99 -10.37 26.64
C ILE A 139 -36.89 -9.25 26.10
N ARG A 140 -37.38 -9.35 24.87
CA ARG A 140 -38.47 -8.51 24.36
C ARG A 140 -39.80 -9.20 24.58
N THR A 141 -40.71 -8.47 25.20
CA THR A 141 -42.14 -8.83 25.30
C THR A 141 -42.97 -7.63 24.89
N GLY A 142 -43.66 -7.72 23.77
CA GLY A 142 -44.44 -6.65 23.16
C GLY A 142 -43.62 -5.38 22.91
N LYS A 143 -44.00 -4.29 23.60
CA LYS A 143 -43.39 -2.95 23.49
C LYS A 143 -42.33 -2.67 24.57
N SER A 144 -41.78 -3.71 25.19
CA SER A 144 -40.77 -3.58 26.24
C SER A 144 -39.61 -4.56 26.04
N VAL A 145 -38.41 -4.13 26.42
CA VAL A 145 -37.23 -5.01 26.55
C VAL A 145 -36.73 -4.99 27.99
N THR A 146 -36.56 -6.16 28.57
CA THR A 146 -36.00 -6.39 29.91
C THR A 146 -34.59 -6.95 29.76
N LEU A 147 -33.68 -6.38 30.53
CA LEU A 147 -32.29 -6.80 30.65
C LEU A 147 -32.12 -7.50 31.99
N ARG A 148 -31.57 -8.72 31.98
CA ARG A 148 -31.35 -9.56 33.15
C ARG A 148 -29.90 -9.96 33.25
N LEU A 149 -29.36 -9.99 34.46
CA LEU A 149 -27.99 -10.45 34.75
C LEU A 149 -27.98 -11.22 36.07
N ALA A 150 -27.27 -12.34 36.12
CA ALA A 150 -27.22 -13.23 37.29
C ALA A 150 -28.62 -13.59 37.85
N GLY A 151 -29.61 -13.78 36.95
CA GLY A 151 -31.00 -14.09 37.29
C GLY A 151 -31.85 -12.90 37.76
N LYS A 152 -31.29 -11.69 37.89
CA LYS A 152 -32.01 -10.49 38.36
C LYS A 152 -32.31 -9.53 37.22
N ASP A 153 -33.55 -9.04 37.14
CA ASP A 153 -33.92 -7.98 36.19
C ASP A 153 -33.23 -6.67 36.61
N VAL A 154 -32.30 -6.19 35.79
CA VAL A 154 -31.50 -4.98 36.09
C VAL A 154 -32.13 -3.72 35.51
N ALA A 155 -32.84 -3.82 34.38
CA ALA A 155 -33.61 -2.71 33.81
C ALA A 155 -34.68 -3.20 32.84
N THR A 156 -35.76 -2.43 32.69
CA THR A 156 -36.75 -2.61 31.62
C THR A 156 -36.99 -1.27 30.92
N PHE A 157 -37.07 -1.29 29.59
CA PHE A 157 -37.25 -0.09 28.76
C PHE A 157 -38.39 -0.25 27.76
N PRO A 158 -39.10 0.83 27.40
CA PRO A 158 -39.91 0.87 26.19
C PRO A 158 -39.04 0.51 24.97
N PHE A 159 -39.57 -0.31 24.08
CA PHE A 159 -38.83 -0.83 22.93
C PHE A 159 -39.75 -1.05 21.72
N LYS A 160 -39.20 -0.90 20.51
CA LYS A 160 -39.98 -1.02 19.26
C LYS A 160 -40.30 -2.48 18.95
N THR A 161 -41.44 -2.73 18.29
CA THR A 161 -41.90 -4.08 17.91
C THR A 161 -41.31 -4.61 16.61
N GLY A 162 -40.77 -3.73 15.75
CA GLY A 162 -40.25 -4.11 14.42
C GLY A 162 -39.02 -5.03 14.43
N PRO A 163 -38.45 -5.33 13.25
CA PRO A 163 -37.26 -6.16 13.13
C PRO A 163 -36.08 -5.65 13.96
N ILE A 164 -35.38 -6.55 14.64
CA ILE A 164 -34.22 -6.22 15.48
C ILE A 164 -32.97 -6.09 14.61
N GLY A 165 -32.64 -7.13 13.84
CA GLY A 165 -31.41 -7.21 13.09
C GLY A 165 -30.38 -8.17 13.70
N VAL A 166 -29.10 -7.88 13.46
CA VAL A 166 -27.95 -8.66 13.91
C VAL A 166 -27.78 -8.59 15.43
N PHE A 167 -27.38 -9.69 16.06
CA PHE A 167 -27.12 -9.76 17.49
C PHE A 167 -25.93 -10.68 17.81
N GLY A 168 -25.30 -10.50 18.97
CA GLY A 168 -24.02 -11.12 19.30
C GLY A 168 -23.38 -10.57 20.57
N LEU A 169 -22.05 -10.69 20.65
CA LEU A 169 -21.22 -10.26 21.78
C LEU A 169 -19.98 -9.48 21.30
N ARG A 170 -19.54 -8.54 22.13
CA ARG A 170 -18.37 -7.66 21.92
C ARG A 170 -17.48 -7.68 23.18
N PRO A 171 -16.29 -8.31 23.17
CA PRO A 171 -15.30 -8.20 24.26
C PRO A 171 -14.80 -6.76 24.50
N TRP A 172 -14.50 -6.03 23.42
CA TRP A 172 -13.90 -4.69 23.48
C TRP A 172 -12.58 -4.66 24.28
N ARG A 173 -12.49 -3.95 25.41
CA ARG A 173 -11.29 -3.93 26.25
C ARG A 173 -11.23 -5.07 27.27
N ALA A 174 -12.25 -5.93 27.35
CA ALA A 174 -12.20 -7.15 28.14
C ALA A 174 -11.64 -8.34 27.34
N THR A 175 -11.09 -9.31 28.06
CA THR A 175 -11.01 -10.71 27.66
C THR A 175 -12.32 -11.41 28.06
N MET A 176 -13.12 -11.80 27.07
CA MET A 176 -14.42 -12.44 27.26
C MET A 176 -14.37 -13.92 26.90
N ARG A 177 -14.79 -14.79 27.82
CA ARG A 177 -15.08 -16.21 27.55
C ARG A 177 -16.58 -16.41 27.36
N VAL A 178 -16.98 -17.16 26.33
CA VAL A 178 -18.37 -17.54 26.05
C VAL A 178 -18.50 -19.05 26.17
N TYR A 179 -19.39 -19.49 27.06
CA TYR A 179 -19.68 -20.90 27.34
C TYR A 179 -20.92 -21.34 26.55
N ASP A 180 -21.98 -20.53 26.57
CA ASP A 180 -23.22 -20.80 25.85
C ASP A 180 -23.80 -19.47 25.31
N PHE A 181 -24.34 -19.50 24.09
CA PHE A 181 -25.04 -18.38 23.46
C PHE A 181 -26.21 -18.95 22.65
N ALA A 182 -27.43 -18.56 23.00
CA ALA A 182 -28.64 -19.03 22.36
C ALA A 182 -29.71 -17.93 22.27
N ALA A 183 -30.70 -18.10 21.38
CA ALA A 183 -31.87 -17.25 21.38
C ALA A 183 -33.16 -17.97 20.94
N THR A 184 -34.30 -17.47 21.41
CA THR A 184 -35.64 -17.73 20.84
C THR A 184 -36.15 -16.48 20.13
N GLY A 185 -37.00 -16.65 19.13
CA GLY A 185 -37.64 -15.57 18.38
C GLY A 185 -37.85 -15.95 16.90
N LYS A 186 -38.39 -15.01 16.13
CA LYS A 186 -38.50 -15.15 14.66
C LYS A 186 -37.13 -14.86 14.02
N PHE A 187 -36.55 -15.84 13.35
CA PHE A 187 -35.28 -15.69 12.63
C PHE A 187 -35.48 -15.48 11.13
N VAL A 188 -34.62 -14.68 10.52
CA VAL A 188 -34.51 -14.47 9.07
C VAL A 188 -33.06 -14.62 8.62
N GLU A 189 -32.86 -15.06 7.38
CA GLU A 189 -31.56 -15.08 6.73
C GLU A 189 -31.34 -13.76 5.99
N ASP A 190 -30.41 -12.95 6.48
CA ASP A 190 -30.00 -11.68 5.87
C ASP A 190 -28.48 -11.54 5.98
N ARG A 191 -27.78 -12.02 4.94
CA ARG A 191 -26.31 -12.00 4.87
C ARG A 191 -25.77 -10.60 4.61
N ASP A 192 -26.57 -9.69 4.05
CA ASP A 192 -26.16 -8.33 3.74
C ASP A 192 -26.16 -7.49 5.03
N ALA A 193 -27.21 -7.62 5.86
CA ALA A 193 -27.24 -7.00 7.19
C ALA A 193 -26.12 -7.54 8.10
N LEU A 194 -25.79 -8.83 8.01
CA LEU A 194 -24.64 -9.41 8.71
C LEU A 194 -23.31 -8.84 8.19
N SER A 195 -23.09 -8.80 6.87
CA SER A 195 -21.90 -8.19 6.25
C SER A 195 -21.75 -6.72 6.67
N ALA A 196 -22.83 -5.93 6.65
CA ALA A 196 -22.84 -4.53 7.06
C ALA A 196 -22.63 -4.30 8.57
N ALA A 197 -22.81 -5.33 9.40
CA ALA A 197 -22.54 -5.29 10.84
C ALA A 197 -21.09 -5.69 11.20
N LEU A 198 -20.33 -6.25 10.25
CA LEU A 198 -18.91 -6.56 10.45
C LEU A 198 -18.09 -5.25 10.47
N PRO A 199 -17.01 -5.19 11.26
CA PRO A 199 -16.12 -4.03 11.29
C PRO A 199 -15.50 -3.81 9.91
N LYS A 200 -15.21 -2.55 9.57
CA LYS A 200 -14.39 -2.24 8.38
C LYS A 200 -13.05 -2.97 8.50
N ALA A 201 -12.62 -3.59 7.41
CA ALA A 201 -11.36 -4.34 7.38
C ALA A 201 -10.17 -3.42 7.65
N GLY A 202 -9.36 -3.78 8.66
CA GLY A 202 -7.99 -3.30 8.79
C GLY A 202 -7.05 -4.01 7.79
N PRO A 203 -5.74 -3.73 7.87
CA PRO A 203 -4.75 -4.55 7.17
C PRO A 203 -4.89 -6.02 7.57
N ALA A 204 -4.58 -6.93 6.65
CA ALA A 204 -4.37 -8.34 6.97
C ALA A 204 -3.10 -8.50 7.84
N GLU A 205 -3.04 -9.55 8.66
CA GLU A 205 -1.84 -9.83 9.48
C GLU A 205 -0.66 -10.33 8.62
N GLU A 206 -0.93 -10.98 7.50
CA GLU A 206 0.05 -11.41 6.51
C GLU A 206 -0.61 -11.40 5.12
N ILE A 207 0.12 -10.99 4.08
CA ILE A 207 -0.25 -11.26 2.69
C ILE A 207 0.83 -12.07 1.99
N SER A 208 0.47 -12.72 0.88
CA SER A 208 1.45 -13.40 0.02
C SER A 208 1.41 -12.84 -1.39
N VAL A 209 2.51 -12.22 -1.81
CA VAL A 209 2.73 -11.67 -3.15
C VAL A 209 3.84 -12.43 -3.84
N GLY A 210 3.60 -12.96 -5.05
CA GLY A 210 4.61 -13.72 -5.79
C GLY A 210 5.18 -14.95 -5.05
N GLY A 211 4.50 -15.42 -4.01
CA GLY A 211 4.99 -16.48 -3.11
C GLY A 211 6.06 -16.03 -2.10
N ALA A 212 6.31 -14.73 -1.94
CA ALA A 212 6.79 -14.16 -0.68
C ALA A 212 5.63 -14.04 0.32
N LYS A 213 5.92 -13.85 1.60
CA LYS A 213 4.97 -13.61 2.69
C LYS A 213 5.50 -12.47 3.56
N PHE A 214 4.66 -11.52 3.93
CA PHE A 214 5.04 -10.36 4.75
C PHE A 214 3.81 -9.67 5.36
N ASP A 215 4.03 -8.89 6.42
CA ASP A 215 3.01 -7.96 6.95
C ASP A 215 2.76 -6.87 5.89
N PRO A 216 1.52 -6.68 5.39
CA PRO A 216 1.23 -5.67 4.38
C PRO A 216 1.49 -4.23 4.84
N THR A 217 1.66 -3.97 6.13
CA THR A 217 1.98 -2.64 6.69
C THR A 217 3.47 -2.31 6.68
N ASP A 218 4.35 -3.33 6.54
CA ASP A 218 5.79 -3.20 6.31
C ASP A 218 6.20 -4.00 5.05
N PRO A 219 5.79 -3.54 3.85
CA PRO A 219 5.98 -4.29 2.62
C PRO A 219 7.43 -4.18 2.11
N PRO A 220 8.02 -5.28 1.59
CA PRO A 220 9.45 -5.33 1.29
C PRO A 220 9.84 -4.68 -0.05
N GLY A 221 10.99 -4.00 -0.08
CA GLY A 221 11.60 -3.49 -1.30
C GLY A 221 10.91 -2.25 -1.87
N GLU A 222 10.68 -2.19 -3.18
CA GLU A 222 9.95 -1.08 -3.84
C GLU A 222 8.41 -1.19 -3.69
N LEU A 223 7.92 -1.89 -2.67
CA LEU A 223 6.48 -2.05 -2.42
C LEU A 223 5.98 -1.01 -1.41
N VAL A 224 4.74 -0.55 -1.56
CA VAL A 224 4.16 0.52 -0.75
C VAL A 224 2.78 0.13 -0.23
N PHE A 225 2.54 0.31 1.07
CA PHE A 225 1.22 0.10 1.66
C PHE A 225 0.33 1.32 1.46
N ARG A 226 -0.57 1.25 0.48
CA ARG A 226 -1.57 2.28 0.22
C ARG A 226 -2.76 2.09 1.18
N LYS A 227 -2.56 2.44 2.46
CA LYS A 227 -3.51 2.24 3.58
C LYS A 227 -4.94 2.68 3.28
N THR A 228 -5.13 3.81 2.62
CA THR A 228 -6.45 4.36 2.23
C THR A 228 -7.17 3.52 1.17
N LEU A 229 -6.41 2.87 0.29
CA LEU A 229 -6.93 1.95 -0.73
C LEU A 229 -7.11 0.53 -0.17
N GLY A 230 -6.33 0.17 0.85
CA GLY A 230 -6.25 -1.20 1.35
C GLY A 230 -5.51 -2.11 0.38
N LEU A 231 -4.46 -1.59 -0.26
CA LEU A 231 -3.61 -2.30 -1.21
C LEU A 231 -2.14 -2.22 -0.78
N VAL A 232 -1.36 -3.23 -1.14
CA VAL A 232 0.09 -3.08 -1.36
C VAL A 232 0.28 -2.91 -2.86
N THR A 233 1.07 -1.93 -3.29
CA THR A 233 1.36 -1.65 -4.71
C THR A 233 2.86 -1.61 -4.96
N ALA A 234 3.29 -1.70 -6.21
CA ALA A 234 4.61 -1.19 -6.58
C ALA A 234 4.65 0.34 -6.34
N SER A 235 5.81 0.90 -5.98
CA SER A 235 5.97 2.32 -5.64
C SER A 235 5.56 3.28 -6.76
N GLN A 236 5.75 2.87 -8.02
CA GLN A 236 5.39 3.61 -9.23
C GLN A 236 3.89 3.58 -9.56
N VAL A 237 3.10 2.80 -8.80
CA VAL A 237 1.64 2.74 -8.89
C VAL A 237 1.05 3.55 -7.74
N ASP A 238 0.19 4.50 -8.06
CA ASP A 238 -0.55 5.33 -7.09
C ASP A 238 -2.03 5.47 -7.50
N GLY A 239 -2.89 6.00 -6.64
CA GLY A 239 -4.29 6.22 -6.98
C GLY A 239 -5.21 6.55 -5.82
N GLN A 240 -6.51 6.48 -6.09
CA GLN A 240 -7.57 6.88 -5.17
C GLN A 240 -8.76 5.91 -5.15
N LEU A 241 -9.48 5.91 -4.03
CA LEU A 241 -10.81 5.34 -3.89
C LEU A 241 -11.82 6.33 -4.49
N VAL A 242 -12.43 5.98 -5.62
CA VAL A 242 -13.39 6.83 -6.32
C VAL A 242 -14.80 6.65 -5.75
N HIS A 243 -15.20 5.41 -5.43
CA HIS A 243 -16.52 5.12 -4.86
C HIS A 243 -16.50 3.91 -3.92
N GLU A 244 -17.30 3.95 -2.85
CA GLU A 244 -17.56 2.81 -1.95
C GLU A 244 -19.07 2.58 -1.89
N SER A 245 -19.52 1.44 -2.41
CA SER A 245 -20.93 1.05 -2.43
C SER A 245 -21.44 0.69 -1.05
N LYS A 246 -22.73 0.99 -0.81
CA LYS A 246 -23.46 0.53 0.38
C LYS A 246 -23.89 -0.93 0.29
N THR A 247 -23.92 -1.50 -0.91
CA THR A 247 -24.26 -2.90 -1.18
C THR A 247 -23.08 -3.57 -1.85
N HIS A 248 -23.10 -3.65 -3.19
CA HIS A 248 -22.02 -4.16 -4.03
C HIS A 248 -21.94 -3.37 -5.33
N LEU A 249 -20.77 -3.41 -5.96
CA LEU A 249 -20.59 -3.01 -7.36
C LEU A 249 -19.80 -4.09 -8.09
N PHE A 250 -20.21 -4.40 -9.32
CA PHE A 250 -19.58 -5.44 -10.14
C PHE A 250 -18.94 -4.82 -11.35
N GLU A 251 -17.64 -5.02 -11.52
CA GLU A 251 -16.85 -4.43 -12.61
C GLU A 251 -16.70 -2.91 -12.52
N ASN A 252 -15.63 -2.41 -13.14
CA ASN A 252 -15.50 -1.02 -13.51
C ASN A 252 -15.27 -0.96 -15.00
N LYS A 253 -15.79 0.06 -15.68
CA LYS A 253 -15.56 0.29 -17.10
C LYS A 253 -15.46 1.79 -17.37
N ALA A 254 -14.42 2.23 -18.07
CA ALA A 254 -14.13 3.64 -18.21
C ALA A 254 -13.64 4.03 -19.61
N THR A 255 -13.92 5.25 -20.04
CA THR A 255 -13.40 5.81 -21.30
C THR A 255 -13.09 7.28 -21.15
N ILE A 256 -12.15 7.77 -21.96
CA ILE A 256 -12.10 9.18 -22.31
C ILE A 256 -13.27 9.45 -23.26
N THR A 257 -14.01 10.51 -23.00
CA THR A 257 -15.14 10.98 -23.83
C THR A 257 -14.62 11.87 -24.97
N PRO A 258 -15.39 12.06 -26.06
CA PRO A 258 -15.01 12.99 -27.14
C PRO A 258 -14.77 14.45 -26.71
N GLY A 259 -15.32 14.89 -25.57
CA GLY A 259 -15.06 16.17 -24.93
C GLY A 259 -13.79 16.21 -24.05
N GLY A 260 -13.17 15.06 -23.78
CA GLY A 260 -11.93 14.93 -23.00
C GLY A 260 -12.13 14.53 -21.53
N ASP A 261 -13.37 14.56 -21.01
CA ASP A 261 -13.70 14.07 -19.67
C ASP A 261 -13.50 12.55 -19.58
N TYR A 262 -13.10 12.07 -18.40
CA TYR A 262 -13.11 10.63 -18.10
C TYR A 262 -14.51 10.24 -17.61
N LEU A 263 -15.12 9.25 -18.25
CA LEU A 263 -16.40 8.66 -17.87
C LEU A 263 -16.16 7.26 -17.31
N LEU A 264 -16.55 7.04 -16.06
CA LEU A 264 -16.51 5.75 -15.35
C LEU A 264 -17.93 5.27 -15.10
N MET A 265 -18.23 4.02 -15.43
CA MET A 265 -19.54 3.41 -15.27
C MET A 265 -19.45 1.99 -14.68
N PHE A 266 -20.41 1.64 -13.82
CA PHE A 266 -20.46 0.37 -13.10
C PHE A 266 -21.91 0.07 -12.64
N PRO A 267 -22.37 -1.19 -12.67
CA PRO A 267 -23.61 -1.59 -12.00
C PRO A 267 -23.42 -1.61 -10.48
N GLU A 268 -24.27 -0.85 -9.77
CA GLU A 268 -24.38 -0.84 -8.30
C GLU A 268 -25.65 -1.58 -7.88
N GLY A 269 -25.53 -2.49 -6.90
CA GLY A 269 -26.60 -3.40 -6.47
C GLY A 269 -26.14 -4.86 -6.48
N LYS A 270 -27.07 -5.81 -6.58
CA LYS A 270 -26.72 -7.25 -6.66
C LYS A 270 -26.52 -7.68 -8.12
N HIS A 271 -25.85 -8.82 -8.30
CA HIS A 271 -25.76 -9.48 -9.60
C HIS A 271 -27.18 -9.88 -10.08
N TYR A 272 -27.48 -9.66 -11.36
CA TYR A 272 -28.80 -9.93 -11.93
C TYR A 272 -29.13 -11.44 -11.95
N GLY A 273 -28.10 -12.28 -12.11
CA GLY A 273 -28.23 -13.71 -12.29
C GLY A 273 -28.99 -14.39 -11.15
N GLY A 274 -30.18 -14.90 -11.46
CA GLY A 274 -31.09 -15.58 -10.54
C GLY A 274 -32.11 -14.67 -9.85
N SER A 275 -32.10 -13.36 -10.13
CA SER A 275 -33.11 -12.43 -9.60
C SER A 275 -34.38 -12.39 -10.47
N THR A 276 -35.53 -12.42 -9.82
CA THR A 276 -36.85 -12.15 -10.43
C THR A 276 -37.31 -10.69 -10.27
N ASN A 277 -36.48 -9.84 -9.65
CA ASN A 277 -36.77 -8.44 -9.37
C ASN A 277 -35.59 -7.56 -9.78
N LYS A 278 -35.83 -6.25 -9.96
CA LYS A 278 -34.74 -5.29 -10.12
C LYS A 278 -33.90 -5.21 -8.84
N VAL A 279 -32.59 -5.40 -8.99
CA VAL A 279 -31.60 -5.48 -7.90
C VAL A 279 -30.35 -4.63 -8.14
N ASN A 280 -30.19 -4.03 -9.33
CA ASN A 280 -29.10 -3.10 -9.62
C ASN A 280 -29.52 -1.95 -10.53
N ASP A 281 -28.69 -0.91 -10.54
CA ASP A 281 -28.75 0.26 -11.41
C ASP A 281 -27.36 0.49 -12.05
N LEU A 282 -27.32 0.88 -13.33
CA LEU A 282 -26.06 1.28 -13.95
C LEU A 282 -25.73 2.73 -13.55
N MET A 283 -24.64 2.90 -12.82
CA MET A 283 -24.17 4.20 -12.33
C MET A 283 -23.09 4.77 -13.26
N ALA A 284 -23.02 6.10 -13.31
CA ALA A 284 -22.01 6.87 -14.01
C ALA A 284 -21.39 7.94 -13.10
N MET A 285 -20.09 8.16 -13.28
CA MET A 285 -19.26 9.19 -12.66
C MET A 285 -18.38 9.84 -13.73
N ARG A 286 -18.15 11.14 -13.63
CA ARG A 286 -17.27 11.90 -14.54
C ARG A 286 -16.11 12.55 -13.79
N SER A 287 -15.02 12.76 -14.50
CA SER A 287 -13.90 13.61 -14.10
C SER A 287 -13.45 14.47 -15.27
N SER A 288 -13.44 15.80 -15.08
CA SER A 288 -13.02 16.79 -16.07
C SER A 288 -11.57 17.27 -15.87
N ASP A 289 -10.85 16.69 -14.90
CA ASP A 289 -9.49 17.08 -14.50
C ASP A 289 -8.47 15.93 -14.63
N LYS A 290 -8.72 15.03 -15.58
CA LYS A 290 -7.94 13.80 -15.86
C LYS A 290 -7.90 12.80 -14.69
N GLY A 291 -9.03 12.63 -14.01
CA GLY A 291 -9.22 11.65 -12.95
C GLY A 291 -8.64 12.07 -11.60
N ARG A 292 -8.41 13.36 -11.35
CA ARG A 292 -7.97 13.85 -10.03
C ARG A 292 -9.14 13.99 -9.08
N THR A 293 -10.28 14.50 -9.55
CA THR A 293 -11.54 14.56 -8.81
C THR A 293 -12.66 13.92 -9.61
N TRP A 294 -13.67 13.38 -8.93
CA TRP A 294 -14.78 12.65 -9.54
C TRP A 294 -16.13 13.15 -9.02
N SER A 295 -17.11 13.26 -9.91
CA SER A 295 -18.50 13.57 -9.55
C SER A 295 -19.12 12.41 -8.76
N ALA A 296 -19.97 12.70 -7.78
CA ALA A 296 -20.79 11.67 -7.10
C ALA A 296 -21.58 10.81 -8.12
N PRO A 297 -21.75 9.50 -7.85
CA PRO A 297 -22.39 8.57 -8.78
C PRO A 297 -23.86 8.92 -8.99
N LYS A 298 -24.31 8.81 -10.25
CA LYS A 298 -25.71 9.02 -10.66
C LYS A 298 -26.14 7.87 -11.58
N PRO A 299 -27.42 7.46 -11.59
CA PRO A 299 -27.91 6.50 -12.58
C PRO A 299 -27.67 7.05 -14.00
N ALA A 300 -27.01 6.27 -14.85
CA ALA A 300 -26.68 6.66 -16.22
C ALA A 300 -27.96 6.80 -17.08
N PHE A 301 -28.93 5.93 -16.83
CA PHE A 301 -30.28 5.96 -17.39
C PHE A 301 -31.22 5.18 -16.47
N LYS A 302 -32.52 5.48 -16.54
CA LYS A 302 -33.54 4.80 -15.74
C LYS A 302 -34.17 3.67 -16.56
N ILE A 303 -34.04 2.45 -16.07
CA ILE A 303 -34.68 1.23 -16.59
C ILE A 303 -35.42 0.51 -15.46
N ASP A 304 -36.42 -0.29 -15.81
CA ASP A 304 -37.20 -1.14 -14.89
C ASP A 304 -36.67 -2.58 -14.77
N TYR A 305 -35.70 -2.94 -15.63
CA TYR A 305 -34.96 -4.20 -15.61
C TYR A 305 -33.52 -4.02 -15.05
N ASN A 306 -32.79 -5.13 -14.89
CA ASN A 306 -31.38 -5.12 -14.41
C ASN A 306 -30.40 -4.82 -15.55
N GLN A 307 -29.12 -4.59 -15.22
CA GLN A 307 -28.04 -4.57 -16.22
C GLN A 307 -26.78 -5.27 -15.72
N HIS A 308 -25.93 -5.71 -16.65
CA HIS A 308 -24.55 -6.06 -16.37
C HIS A 308 -23.62 -5.59 -17.49
N GLY A 309 -22.57 -4.86 -17.09
CA GLY A 309 -21.54 -4.36 -18.00
C GLY A 309 -21.88 -3.03 -18.70
N PHE A 310 -20.82 -2.25 -18.91
CA PHE A 310 -20.78 -1.09 -19.80
C PHE A 310 -19.51 -1.23 -20.64
N VAL A 311 -19.64 -1.63 -21.90
CA VAL A 311 -18.51 -1.81 -22.80
C VAL A 311 -18.47 -0.59 -23.74
N PRO A 312 -17.60 0.41 -23.47
CA PRO A 312 -17.55 1.62 -24.27
C PRO A 312 -16.90 1.35 -25.64
N LEU A 313 -17.48 1.96 -26.68
CA LEU A 313 -16.86 2.11 -27.99
C LEU A 313 -17.11 3.52 -28.50
N ILE A 314 -16.06 4.19 -28.99
CA ILE A 314 -16.16 5.43 -29.77
C ILE A 314 -15.61 5.11 -31.16
N PRO A 315 -16.47 4.90 -32.18
CA PRO A 315 -16.02 4.52 -33.52
C PRO A 315 -15.12 5.58 -34.14
N ARG A 316 -14.06 5.15 -34.85
CA ARG A 316 -13.06 6.05 -35.44
C ARG A 316 -13.70 7.11 -36.33
N GLY A 317 -13.31 8.37 -36.12
CA GLY A 317 -13.83 9.53 -36.85
C GLY A 317 -15.23 9.98 -36.43
N THR A 318 -15.75 9.52 -35.29
CA THR A 318 -17.06 9.95 -34.76
C THR A 318 -16.94 10.58 -33.36
N LYS A 319 -17.99 11.31 -32.93
CA LYS A 319 -18.14 11.80 -31.55
C LYS A 319 -19.24 11.06 -30.77
N ARG A 320 -19.74 9.94 -31.29
CA ARG A 320 -20.81 9.16 -30.65
C ARG A 320 -20.20 8.12 -29.74
N ILE A 321 -20.61 8.11 -28.48
CA ILE A 321 -20.23 7.05 -27.52
C ILE A 321 -21.28 5.95 -27.59
N TYR A 322 -20.85 4.70 -27.72
CA TYR A 322 -21.70 3.52 -27.60
C TYR A 322 -21.41 2.80 -26.27
N ALA A 323 -22.46 2.24 -25.68
CA ALA A 323 -22.46 1.53 -24.42
C ALA A 323 -23.07 0.14 -24.60
N PHE A 324 -22.23 -0.85 -24.87
CA PHE A 324 -22.65 -2.24 -25.04
C PHE A 324 -22.77 -2.93 -23.68
N GLY A 325 -23.59 -3.97 -23.57
CA GLY A 325 -23.65 -4.79 -22.35
C GLY A 325 -24.78 -5.82 -22.37
N THR A 326 -24.82 -6.61 -21.31
CA THR A 326 -25.84 -7.63 -21.08
C THR A 326 -27.12 -6.98 -20.57
N GLN A 327 -28.26 -7.30 -21.18
CA GLN A 327 -29.57 -6.67 -20.96
C GLN A 327 -30.62 -7.69 -20.47
N PRO A 328 -30.71 -7.99 -19.17
CA PRO A 328 -31.73 -8.87 -18.56
C PRO A 328 -33.17 -8.31 -18.61
N VAL A 329 -33.67 -7.99 -19.80
CA VAL A 329 -35.05 -7.50 -20.04
C VAL A 329 -36.04 -8.59 -19.68
N TRP A 330 -37.01 -8.30 -18.81
CA TRP A 330 -37.87 -9.30 -18.18
C TRP A 330 -38.64 -10.21 -19.15
N SER A 331 -39.07 -9.69 -20.30
CA SER A 331 -39.77 -10.45 -21.34
C SER A 331 -38.87 -11.35 -22.18
N GLU A 332 -37.55 -11.20 -22.11
CA GLU A 332 -36.57 -11.92 -22.92
C GLU A 332 -35.49 -12.64 -22.07
N PHE A 333 -35.65 -12.64 -20.74
CA PHE A 333 -34.72 -13.17 -19.75
C PHE A 333 -35.16 -14.56 -19.24
N SER A 334 -34.26 -15.54 -19.24
CA SER A 334 -34.54 -16.87 -18.71
C SER A 334 -34.33 -16.96 -17.21
N VAL A 335 -35.42 -17.16 -16.46
CA VAL A 335 -35.37 -17.53 -15.03
C VAL A 335 -35.17 -19.04 -14.80
N ALA A 336 -34.92 -19.82 -15.87
CA ALA A 336 -34.74 -21.26 -15.76
C ALA A 336 -33.50 -21.61 -14.91
N LYS A 337 -33.65 -22.63 -14.06
CA LYS A 337 -32.57 -23.11 -13.19
C LYS A 337 -31.38 -23.56 -14.04
N GLY A 338 -30.28 -22.83 -13.95
CA GLY A 338 -29.06 -23.06 -14.73
C GLY A 338 -28.75 -21.96 -15.74
N GLN A 339 -29.77 -21.32 -16.34
CA GLN A 339 -29.59 -20.45 -17.51
C GLN A 339 -29.70 -18.94 -17.21
N HIS A 340 -29.69 -18.57 -15.94
CA HIS A 340 -29.97 -17.22 -15.44
C HIS A 340 -28.89 -16.15 -15.74
N GLU A 341 -27.81 -16.55 -16.41
CA GLU A 341 -26.75 -15.65 -16.94
C GLU A 341 -26.98 -15.34 -18.44
N ASN A 342 -27.84 -16.11 -19.13
CA ASN A 342 -28.07 -15.93 -20.56
C ASN A 342 -29.18 -14.91 -20.79
N ALA A 343 -28.79 -13.70 -21.17
CA ALA A 343 -29.72 -12.60 -21.47
C ALA A 343 -29.48 -12.04 -22.89
N PRO A 344 -30.38 -11.21 -23.42
CA PRO A 344 -30.11 -10.40 -24.60
C PRO A 344 -28.85 -9.56 -24.42
N ILE A 345 -28.09 -9.36 -25.51
CA ILE A 345 -27.02 -8.36 -25.56
C ILE A 345 -27.60 -7.14 -26.27
N GLY A 346 -27.22 -5.95 -25.83
CA GLY A 346 -27.67 -4.72 -26.49
C GLY A 346 -26.69 -3.57 -26.30
N PHE A 347 -27.00 -2.45 -26.94
CA PHE A 347 -26.27 -1.21 -26.76
C PHE A 347 -27.19 0.00 -26.67
N ARG A 348 -26.69 1.04 -26.02
CA ARG A 348 -27.22 2.41 -26.10
C ARG A 348 -26.15 3.31 -26.72
N TYR A 349 -26.52 4.48 -27.21
CA TYR A 349 -25.56 5.49 -27.66
C TYR A 349 -25.85 6.87 -27.06
N SER A 350 -24.83 7.71 -27.04
CA SER A 350 -24.88 9.11 -26.62
C SER A 350 -24.24 9.98 -27.70
N ASP A 351 -24.93 11.05 -28.07
CA ASP A 351 -24.45 12.12 -28.97
C ASP A 351 -24.03 13.39 -28.22
N ASP A 352 -24.23 13.42 -26.89
CA ASP A 352 -23.97 14.54 -25.99
C ASP A 352 -22.89 14.20 -24.95
N ASP A 353 -21.81 13.56 -25.42
CA ASP A 353 -20.60 13.29 -24.64
C ASP A 353 -20.79 12.32 -23.44
N GLY A 354 -21.86 11.55 -23.44
CA GLY A 354 -22.22 10.61 -22.38
C GLY A 354 -23.15 11.18 -21.31
N HIS A 355 -23.76 12.35 -21.54
CA HIS A 355 -24.71 12.98 -20.61
C HIS A 355 -26.11 12.36 -20.67
N THR A 356 -26.61 12.01 -21.85
CA THR A 356 -27.85 11.27 -22.06
C THR A 356 -27.63 10.06 -22.97
N TRP A 357 -28.54 9.10 -22.90
CA TRP A 357 -28.41 7.81 -23.59
C TRP A 357 -29.70 7.47 -24.33
N SER A 358 -29.57 6.90 -25.52
CA SER A 358 -30.67 6.35 -26.30
C SER A 358 -31.40 5.23 -25.55
N ASP A 359 -32.57 4.86 -26.07
CA ASP A 359 -33.15 3.54 -25.78
C ASP A 359 -32.22 2.40 -26.21
N VAL A 360 -32.42 1.23 -25.60
CA VAL A 360 -31.59 0.05 -25.86
C VAL A 360 -31.94 -0.55 -27.23
N GLN A 361 -30.92 -0.71 -28.07
CA GLN A 361 -31.00 -1.53 -29.27
C GLN A 361 -30.47 -2.92 -28.92
N LEU A 362 -31.34 -3.93 -28.96
CA LEU A 362 -30.95 -5.32 -28.77
C LEU A 362 -30.25 -5.85 -30.02
N ILE A 363 -29.15 -6.58 -29.81
CA ILE A 363 -28.42 -7.27 -30.86
C ILE A 363 -29.12 -8.61 -31.11
N ARG A 364 -29.66 -8.77 -32.33
CA ARG A 364 -30.18 -10.04 -32.83
C ARG A 364 -29.33 -10.46 -34.04
N PRO A 365 -28.39 -11.42 -33.87
CA PRO A 365 -27.59 -11.93 -34.97
C PRO A 365 -28.46 -12.46 -36.12
N VAL A 366 -28.09 -12.18 -37.37
CA VAL A 366 -28.88 -12.59 -38.54
C VAL A 366 -28.93 -14.12 -38.69
N ASN A 367 -27.86 -14.81 -38.27
CA ASN A 367 -27.75 -16.27 -38.27
C ASN A 367 -28.25 -16.95 -36.98
N ASP A 368 -28.52 -16.20 -35.91
CA ASP A 368 -29.13 -16.69 -34.66
C ASP A 368 -29.85 -15.55 -33.91
N PRO A 369 -31.09 -15.17 -34.32
CA PRO A 369 -31.80 -14.03 -33.73
C PRO A 369 -32.20 -14.22 -32.26
N ASP A 370 -32.19 -15.48 -31.79
CA ASP A 370 -32.53 -15.88 -30.43
C ASP A 370 -31.31 -16.13 -29.54
N PHE A 371 -30.10 -15.81 -30.02
CA PHE A 371 -28.88 -15.87 -29.23
C PHE A 371 -29.02 -15.10 -27.89
N ARG A 372 -28.55 -15.72 -26.80
CA ARG A 372 -28.51 -15.15 -25.44
C ARG A 372 -27.17 -15.52 -24.79
N GLY A 373 -26.65 -14.62 -23.97
CA GLY A 373 -25.38 -14.82 -23.27
C GLY A 373 -25.01 -13.64 -22.39
N MET A 374 -23.76 -13.60 -21.95
CA MET A 374 -23.18 -12.49 -21.19
C MET A 374 -22.00 -11.87 -21.93
N SER A 375 -22.05 -10.54 -22.11
CA SER A 375 -21.00 -9.71 -22.70
C SER A 375 -20.57 -8.62 -21.72
N VAL A 376 -19.31 -8.70 -21.28
CA VAL A 376 -18.74 -7.80 -20.25
C VAL A 376 -17.33 -7.31 -20.55
N MET A 377 -16.66 -7.86 -21.57
CA MET A 377 -15.28 -7.50 -21.91
C MET A 377 -15.21 -6.49 -23.04
N ARG A 378 -14.12 -5.72 -23.09
CA ARG A 378 -13.92 -4.71 -24.15
C ARG A 378 -14.05 -5.33 -25.53
N MET A 379 -14.83 -4.67 -26.37
CA MET A 379 -14.91 -4.90 -27.80
C MET A 379 -13.80 -4.12 -28.53
N CYS A 380 -13.62 -4.38 -29.84
CA CYS A 380 -12.73 -3.58 -30.68
C CYS A 380 -13.36 -3.23 -32.03
N GLU A 381 -12.85 -2.14 -32.63
CA GLU A 381 -13.05 -1.81 -34.04
C GLU A 381 -11.81 -2.25 -34.84
N THR A 382 -12.00 -3.10 -35.85
CA THR A 382 -10.95 -3.65 -36.71
C THR A 382 -10.44 -2.63 -37.73
N ASP A 383 -9.50 -2.98 -38.60
CA ASP A 383 -8.96 -2.03 -39.59
C ASP A 383 -10.02 -1.64 -40.63
N SER A 384 -10.88 -2.57 -41.04
CA SER A 384 -11.99 -2.26 -41.96
C SER A 384 -13.10 -1.40 -41.35
N GLY A 385 -13.09 -1.18 -40.03
CA GLY A 385 -14.16 -0.51 -39.29
C GLY A 385 -15.28 -1.46 -38.81
N ALA A 386 -15.09 -2.77 -38.94
CA ALA A 386 -15.99 -3.76 -38.36
C ALA A 386 -15.85 -3.81 -36.84
N TRP A 387 -16.95 -4.11 -36.15
CA TRP A 387 -17.01 -4.16 -34.68
C TRP A 387 -17.04 -5.61 -34.21
N LEU A 388 -16.26 -5.94 -33.18
CA LEU A 388 -16.15 -7.28 -32.61
C LEU A 388 -16.32 -7.25 -31.09
N ILE A 389 -17.30 -7.97 -30.56
CA ILE A 389 -17.53 -8.14 -29.10
C ILE A 389 -17.61 -9.63 -28.74
N GLY A 390 -17.08 -10.02 -27.58
CA GLY A 390 -17.22 -11.39 -27.07
C GLY A 390 -18.46 -11.58 -26.21
N SER A 391 -19.06 -12.77 -26.31
CA SER A 391 -20.15 -13.23 -25.44
C SER A 391 -19.94 -14.70 -25.09
N HIS A 392 -20.31 -15.12 -23.88
CA HIS A 392 -20.44 -16.54 -23.55
C HIS A 392 -21.87 -16.93 -23.18
N PHE A 393 -22.21 -18.18 -23.46
CA PHE A 393 -23.38 -18.88 -22.91
C PHE A 393 -22.94 -19.68 -21.68
N GLY A 394 -23.78 -19.77 -20.64
CA GLY A 394 -23.52 -20.56 -19.44
C GLY A 394 -24.69 -21.42 -18.96
N ASP A 395 -24.41 -22.65 -18.52
CA ASP A 395 -25.37 -23.54 -17.86
C ASP A 395 -24.86 -24.01 -16.48
N TRP A 396 -25.39 -23.33 -15.46
CA TRP A 396 -25.13 -23.52 -14.05
C TRP A 396 -25.88 -24.70 -13.41
N SER A 397 -26.71 -25.42 -14.19
CA SER A 397 -27.33 -26.67 -13.72
C SER A 397 -26.34 -27.85 -13.76
N VAL A 398 -25.33 -27.76 -14.63
CA VAL A 398 -24.28 -28.76 -14.84
C VAL A 398 -23.14 -28.59 -13.83
N LYS A 399 -22.52 -29.70 -13.43
CA LYS A 399 -21.33 -29.73 -12.55
C LYS A 399 -20.26 -30.64 -13.16
N PRO A 400 -19.05 -30.14 -13.49
CA PRO A 400 -18.61 -28.73 -13.42
C PRO A 400 -19.42 -27.81 -14.34
N LEU A 401 -19.34 -26.50 -14.10
CA LEU A 401 -20.05 -25.46 -14.86
C LEU A 401 -19.71 -25.55 -16.37
N LEU A 402 -20.73 -25.62 -17.21
CA LEU A 402 -20.59 -25.62 -18.66
C LEU A 402 -20.73 -24.20 -19.21
N THR A 403 -19.78 -23.75 -20.02
CA THR A 403 -19.90 -22.50 -20.78
C THR A 403 -19.33 -22.59 -22.19
N ARG A 404 -19.75 -21.70 -23.09
CA ARG A 404 -19.32 -21.64 -24.50
C ARG A 404 -19.10 -20.20 -24.94
N GLN A 405 -17.92 -19.93 -25.49
CA GLN A 405 -17.52 -18.60 -25.97
C GLN A 405 -17.82 -18.40 -27.46
N PHE A 406 -18.33 -17.22 -27.79
CA PHE A 406 -18.65 -16.76 -29.15
C PHE A 406 -18.08 -15.35 -29.40
N LEU A 407 -18.02 -14.91 -30.65
CA LEU A 407 -17.77 -13.51 -31.00
C LEU A 407 -18.93 -13.01 -31.86
N LEU A 408 -19.38 -11.78 -31.65
CA LEU A 408 -20.36 -11.12 -32.50
C LEU A 408 -19.65 -10.08 -33.37
N ARG A 409 -19.92 -10.08 -34.68
CA ARG A 409 -19.34 -9.17 -35.67
C ARG A 409 -20.42 -8.29 -36.29
N SER A 410 -20.14 -7.00 -36.46
CA SER A 410 -20.92 -6.10 -37.33
C SER A 410 -20.02 -5.40 -38.33
N GLU A 411 -20.42 -5.32 -39.60
CA GLU A 411 -19.66 -4.62 -40.66
C GLU A 411 -20.32 -3.28 -41.08
N ASP A 412 -21.49 -2.94 -40.52
CA ASP A 412 -22.31 -1.79 -40.93
C ASP A 412 -22.58 -0.77 -39.80
N ARG A 413 -21.68 -0.76 -38.80
CA ARG A 413 -21.74 0.07 -37.58
C ARG A 413 -22.95 -0.25 -36.69
N GLY A 414 -23.17 -1.55 -36.47
CA GLY A 414 -24.08 -2.09 -35.47
C GLY A 414 -25.53 -2.23 -35.92
N LYS A 415 -25.86 -2.04 -37.21
CA LYS A 415 -27.22 -2.23 -37.73
C LYS A 415 -27.55 -3.72 -37.89
N THR A 416 -26.61 -4.50 -38.43
CA THR A 416 -26.69 -5.96 -38.50
C THR A 416 -25.49 -6.59 -37.80
N TRP A 417 -25.70 -7.81 -37.29
CA TRP A 417 -24.70 -8.58 -36.56
C TRP A 417 -24.71 -10.03 -37.02
N MET A 418 -23.54 -10.66 -36.99
CA MET A 418 -23.33 -12.08 -37.22
C MET A 418 -22.72 -12.71 -35.98
N LEU A 419 -23.27 -13.84 -35.54
CA LEU A 419 -22.67 -14.67 -34.52
C LEU A 419 -21.58 -15.53 -35.17
N LEU A 420 -20.32 -15.20 -34.90
CA LEU A 420 -19.19 -16.04 -35.27
C LEU A 420 -19.15 -17.24 -34.30
N PRO A 421 -19.04 -18.48 -34.83
CA PRO A 421 -17.85 -18.82 -35.62
C PRO A 421 -18.09 -19.63 -36.91
N ASP A 422 -19.35 -19.81 -37.36
CA ASP A 422 -19.85 -20.60 -38.52
C ASP A 422 -19.42 -22.08 -38.62
N LYS A 423 -18.13 -22.42 -38.45
CA LYS A 423 -17.60 -23.79 -38.42
C LYS A 423 -17.85 -24.54 -37.09
N ARG A 424 -18.29 -23.84 -36.04
CA ARG A 424 -18.43 -24.38 -34.67
C ARG A 424 -19.75 -23.90 -34.05
N PRO A 425 -20.91 -24.47 -34.39
CA PRO A 425 -22.21 -24.00 -33.91
C PRO A 425 -22.33 -24.01 -32.37
N ASN A 426 -21.51 -24.81 -31.67
CA ASN A 426 -21.49 -24.89 -30.21
C ASN A 426 -20.47 -23.95 -29.54
N GLY A 427 -19.83 -23.02 -30.27
CA GLY A 427 -18.83 -22.08 -29.72
C GLY A 427 -17.49 -22.72 -29.33
N TRP A 428 -16.62 -21.93 -28.68
CA TRP A 428 -15.33 -22.37 -28.15
C TRP A 428 -15.40 -22.75 -26.67
N PHE A 429 -14.56 -23.71 -26.27
CA PHE A 429 -14.38 -24.17 -24.89
C PHE A 429 -13.02 -24.89 -24.74
N ALA A 430 -12.45 -24.90 -23.54
CA ALA A 430 -11.30 -25.77 -23.24
C ALA A 430 -11.78 -27.24 -23.10
N PRO A 431 -11.31 -28.20 -23.92
CA PRO A 431 -11.90 -29.55 -23.99
C PRO A 431 -11.93 -30.32 -22.67
N GLY A 432 -10.90 -30.19 -21.83
CA GLY A 432 -10.84 -30.86 -20.52
C GLY A 432 -11.77 -30.28 -19.45
N PHE A 433 -12.39 -29.13 -19.72
CA PHE A 433 -13.18 -28.37 -18.73
C PHE A 433 -14.61 -28.05 -19.19
N ASN A 434 -14.93 -28.21 -20.48
CA ASN A 434 -16.22 -27.78 -21.05
C ASN A 434 -16.57 -26.31 -20.76
N ARG A 435 -15.54 -25.44 -20.71
CA ARG A 435 -15.69 -24.07 -20.24
C ARG A 435 -14.73 -23.10 -20.96
N MET A 436 -15.23 -21.93 -21.33
CA MET A 436 -14.46 -20.76 -21.80
C MET A 436 -15.38 -19.54 -21.79
N ASP A 437 -14.91 -18.44 -21.19
CA ASP A 437 -15.72 -17.27 -20.87
C ASP A 437 -15.07 -15.96 -21.31
N GLU A 438 -15.84 -14.87 -21.27
CA GLU A 438 -15.35 -13.49 -21.20
C GLU A 438 -14.33 -13.15 -22.31
N GLY A 439 -14.67 -13.48 -23.56
CA GLY A 439 -13.82 -13.21 -24.72
C GLY A 439 -13.59 -11.73 -24.98
N ARG A 440 -12.31 -11.37 -25.17
CA ARG A 440 -11.83 -10.01 -25.40
C ARG A 440 -11.07 -9.91 -26.73
N PRO A 441 -11.71 -9.44 -27.81
CA PRO A 441 -11.03 -9.13 -29.05
C PRO A 441 -10.27 -7.80 -28.96
N ILE A 442 -9.12 -7.72 -29.63
CA ILE A 442 -8.29 -6.52 -29.80
C ILE A 442 -7.70 -6.49 -31.21
N ASN A 443 -7.83 -5.36 -31.89
CA ASN A 443 -7.21 -5.13 -33.19
C ASN A 443 -5.69 -4.97 -33.03
N LEU A 444 -4.91 -5.66 -33.85
CA LEU A 444 -3.44 -5.58 -33.88
C LEU A 444 -2.91 -4.77 -35.07
N GLY A 445 -3.77 -4.37 -36.00
CA GLY A 445 -3.40 -3.72 -37.26
C GLY A 445 -2.93 -4.70 -38.34
N GLY A 446 -2.96 -4.25 -39.59
CA GLY A 446 -2.65 -5.07 -40.76
C GLY A 446 -3.67 -6.19 -40.99
N GLY A 447 -4.94 -5.96 -40.64
CA GLY A 447 -6.02 -6.96 -40.70
C GLY A 447 -5.90 -8.08 -39.67
N LYS A 448 -5.01 -7.97 -38.67
CA LYS A 448 -4.82 -8.98 -37.63
C LYS A 448 -5.64 -8.64 -36.39
N VAL A 449 -6.29 -9.65 -35.80
CA VAL A 449 -7.04 -9.52 -34.55
C VAL A 449 -6.64 -10.64 -33.60
N LEU A 450 -6.44 -10.32 -32.32
CA LEU A 450 -6.24 -11.27 -31.24
C LEU A 450 -7.50 -11.29 -30.37
N ALA A 451 -7.96 -12.46 -29.97
CA ALA A 451 -8.99 -12.61 -28.94
C ALA A 451 -8.43 -13.45 -27.80
N MET A 452 -8.51 -12.94 -26.57
CA MET A 452 -8.17 -13.70 -25.36
C MET A 452 -9.42 -14.14 -24.60
N PHE A 453 -9.33 -15.24 -23.86
CA PHE A 453 -10.45 -15.89 -23.19
C PHE A 453 -10.08 -16.35 -21.79
N ARG A 454 -11.06 -16.32 -20.88
CA ARG A 454 -10.97 -16.89 -19.53
C ARG A 454 -11.13 -18.41 -19.61
N THR A 455 -10.27 -19.15 -18.90
CA THR A 455 -10.43 -20.59 -18.69
C THR A 455 -10.05 -20.98 -17.25
N PRO A 456 -10.55 -22.10 -16.73
CA PRO A 456 -10.16 -22.64 -15.42
C PRO A 456 -8.86 -23.48 -15.45
N GLU A 457 -8.07 -23.44 -16.52
CA GLU A 457 -6.88 -24.28 -16.69
C GLU A 457 -5.62 -23.70 -16.02
N GLY A 458 -5.65 -22.41 -15.66
CA GLY A 458 -4.50 -21.71 -15.08
C GLY A 458 -3.73 -20.81 -16.05
N HIS A 459 -4.23 -20.67 -17.28
CA HIS A 459 -3.66 -19.83 -18.31
C HIS A 459 -4.78 -19.09 -19.05
N LEU A 460 -4.54 -17.83 -19.46
CA LEU A 460 -5.40 -17.21 -20.47
C LEU A 460 -5.24 -17.98 -21.79
N TRP A 461 -6.34 -18.24 -22.48
CA TRP A 461 -6.32 -18.81 -23.83
C TRP A 461 -6.44 -17.70 -24.88
N ALA A 462 -5.94 -17.95 -26.09
CA ALA A 462 -5.96 -16.98 -27.18
C ALA A 462 -6.26 -17.63 -28.54
N ALA A 463 -7.04 -16.94 -29.37
CA ALA A 463 -7.24 -17.22 -30.79
C ALA A 463 -6.87 -15.97 -31.62
N ARG A 464 -6.54 -16.19 -32.89
CA ARG A 464 -6.11 -15.16 -33.84
C ARG A 464 -6.89 -15.22 -35.13
N SER A 465 -7.11 -14.04 -35.70
CA SER A 465 -7.56 -13.83 -37.08
C SER A 465 -6.50 -13.05 -37.86
N SER A 466 -6.40 -13.33 -39.15
CA SER A 466 -5.54 -12.63 -40.12
C SER A 466 -6.31 -12.02 -41.29
N ASP A 467 -7.65 -11.99 -41.20
CA ASP A 467 -8.57 -11.56 -42.26
C ASP A 467 -9.61 -10.52 -41.75
N ASP A 468 -9.13 -9.67 -40.84
CA ASP A 468 -9.87 -8.60 -40.15
C ASP A 468 -10.96 -9.13 -39.19
N GLY A 469 -10.80 -10.35 -38.66
CA GLY A 469 -11.71 -10.93 -37.66
C GLY A 469 -12.86 -11.74 -38.25
N ARG A 470 -12.75 -12.19 -39.51
CA ARG A 470 -13.79 -13.00 -40.19
C ARG A 470 -13.62 -14.49 -39.89
N THR A 471 -12.40 -15.01 -40.03
CA THR A 471 -12.05 -16.37 -39.65
C THR A 471 -10.99 -16.39 -38.56
N TRP A 472 -11.00 -17.46 -37.77
CA TRP A 472 -10.22 -17.58 -36.54
C TRP A 472 -9.57 -18.97 -36.48
N ASN A 473 -8.36 -19.03 -35.94
CA ASN A 473 -7.72 -20.29 -35.60
C ASN A 473 -8.30 -20.90 -34.31
N GLU A 474 -7.83 -22.10 -33.97
CA GLU A 474 -8.19 -22.72 -32.70
C GLU A 474 -7.59 -21.97 -31.50
N PRO A 475 -8.40 -21.64 -30.48
CA PRO A 475 -7.90 -21.16 -29.20
C PRO A 475 -6.81 -22.08 -28.62
N LYS A 476 -5.76 -21.51 -28.04
CA LYS A 476 -4.68 -22.24 -27.35
C LYS A 476 -4.26 -21.52 -26.06
N PRO A 477 -3.72 -22.23 -25.05
CA PRO A 477 -3.19 -21.60 -23.85
C PRO A 477 -1.99 -20.71 -24.17
N THR A 478 -1.92 -19.56 -23.50
CA THR A 478 -0.80 -18.61 -23.57
C THR A 478 0.15 -18.83 -22.37
N PRO A 479 1.41 -18.34 -22.41
CA PRO A 479 2.30 -18.41 -21.25
C PRO A 479 1.83 -17.57 -20.04
N LEU A 480 0.79 -16.73 -20.19
CA LEU A 480 0.28 -15.88 -19.12
C LEU A 480 -0.52 -16.71 -18.10
N ILE A 481 0.13 -17.03 -16.97
CA ILE A 481 -0.50 -17.70 -15.83
C ILE A 481 -1.64 -16.82 -15.30
N HIS A 482 -2.84 -17.38 -15.24
CA HIS A 482 -4.06 -16.70 -14.88
C HIS A 482 -5.07 -17.72 -14.32
N PRO A 483 -5.68 -17.50 -13.14
CA PRO A 483 -6.71 -18.38 -12.61
C PRO A 483 -7.98 -18.26 -13.45
N ASP A 484 -9.05 -18.91 -13.04
CA ASP A 484 -10.38 -18.66 -13.58
C ASP A 484 -10.79 -17.18 -13.36
N ALA A 485 -10.48 -16.28 -14.30
CA ALA A 485 -10.69 -14.83 -14.24
C ALA A 485 -10.62 -14.17 -15.65
N PRO A 486 -11.20 -12.97 -15.84
CA PRO A 486 -11.33 -12.30 -17.15
C PRO A 486 -10.00 -11.80 -17.74
N PRO A 487 -9.82 -11.82 -19.08
CA PRO A 487 -8.64 -11.30 -19.76
C PRO A 487 -8.56 -9.75 -19.75
N MET A 488 -7.50 -9.19 -19.18
CA MET A 488 -7.34 -7.72 -19.01
C MET A 488 -6.23 -7.18 -19.93
N LEU A 489 -6.52 -7.08 -21.24
CA LEU A 489 -5.54 -6.82 -22.33
C LEU A 489 -5.73 -5.46 -23.05
N PHE A 490 -4.79 -4.52 -22.91
CA PHE A 490 -4.91 -3.15 -23.44
C PHE A 490 -3.79 -2.80 -24.41
N HIS A 491 -4.01 -1.82 -25.28
CA HIS A 491 -2.95 -1.12 -26.00
C HIS A 491 -2.33 -0.05 -25.10
N LEU A 492 -1.03 0.16 -25.28
CA LEU A 492 -0.32 1.37 -24.87
C LEU A 492 -0.57 2.52 -25.85
N SER A 493 -0.15 3.74 -25.50
CA SER A 493 -0.29 4.96 -26.31
C SER A 493 0.37 4.89 -27.69
N ASP A 494 1.28 3.94 -27.92
CA ASP A 494 1.90 3.69 -29.23
C ASP A 494 0.98 2.93 -30.21
N GLY A 495 -0.16 2.42 -29.74
CA GLY A 495 -1.15 1.65 -30.52
C GLY A 495 -0.64 0.29 -31.02
N LYS A 496 0.48 -0.21 -30.48
CA LYS A 496 1.17 -1.42 -30.95
C LYS A 496 1.61 -2.34 -29.82
N THR A 497 2.11 -1.78 -28.73
CA THR A 497 2.52 -2.53 -27.55
C THR A 497 1.28 -2.91 -26.75
N LEU A 498 1.12 -4.21 -26.52
CA LEU A 498 0.07 -4.75 -25.67
C LEU A 498 0.54 -4.83 -24.21
N ALA A 499 -0.35 -4.50 -23.28
CA ALA A 499 -0.20 -4.73 -21.85
C ALA A 499 -1.31 -5.68 -21.37
N ALA A 500 -0.92 -6.89 -20.97
CA ALA A 500 -1.81 -7.86 -20.34
C ALA A 500 -1.66 -7.81 -18.83
N PHE A 501 -2.73 -7.42 -18.14
CA PHE A 501 -2.83 -7.54 -16.69
C PHE A 501 -3.36 -8.94 -16.33
N HIS A 502 -2.70 -9.61 -15.40
CA HIS A 502 -3.02 -10.99 -15.03
C HIS A 502 -2.60 -11.28 -13.59
N HIS A 503 -3.13 -12.36 -13.00
CA HIS A 503 -2.88 -12.65 -11.58
C HIS A 503 -1.59 -13.44 -11.30
N ASN A 504 -0.97 -14.05 -12.32
CA ASN A 504 0.32 -14.77 -12.22
C ASN A 504 0.36 -15.91 -11.17
N ARG A 505 -0.82 -16.47 -10.85
CA ARG A 505 -1.03 -17.54 -9.86
C ARG A 505 -2.19 -18.43 -10.29
N HIS A 506 -2.12 -19.72 -9.98
CA HIS A 506 -3.26 -20.64 -10.07
C HIS A 506 -3.10 -21.80 -9.07
N ALA A 507 -4.12 -22.02 -8.24
CA ALA A 507 -4.17 -23.09 -7.25
C ALA A 507 -4.64 -24.45 -7.80
N GLN A 508 -4.80 -24.58 -9.13
CA GLN A 508 -5.29 -25.80 -9.80
C GLN A 508 -6.68 -26.26 -9.31
N THR A 509 -7.55 -25.32 -8.91
CA THR A 509 -8.92 -25.60 -8.45
C THR A 509 -9.96 -25.09 -9.45
N GLN A 510 -10.94 -25.93 -9.79
CA GLN A 510 -12.06 -25.53 -10.64
C GLN A 510 -13.16 -24.83 -9.84
N TYR A 511 -13.89 -23.96 -10.54
CA TYR A 511 -15.09 -23.33 -10.00
C TYR A 511 -16.25 -24.33 -9.83
N THR A 512 -16.88 -24.30 -8.65
CA THR A 512 -17.99 -25.21 -8.27
C THR A 512 -19.30 -24.48 -7.88
N GLY A 513 -19.41 -23.18 -8.16
CA GLY A 513 -20.62 -22.36 -7.96
C GLY A 513 -20.48 -21.29 -6.86
N LEU A 514 -21.35 -20.26 -6.92
CA LEU A 514 -21.29 -19.02 -6.10
C LEU A 514 -21.30 -19.22 -4.57
N ASN A 515 -21.69 -20.41 -4.09
CA ASN A 515 -21.78 -20.74 -2.66
C ASN A 515 -20.59 -21.56 -2.13
N ALA A 516 -19.55 -21.79 -2.94
CA ALA A 516 -18.42 -22.66 -2.59
C ALA A 516 -17.32 -21.95 -1.77
N LYS A 517 -16.67 -22.71 -0.88
CA LYS A 517 -15.45 -22.35 -0.12
C LYS A 517 -14.22 -22.30 -1.05
N MET A 518 -14.22 -21.42 -2.03
CA MET A 518 -13.29 -21.52 -3.15
C MET A 518 -11.92 -20.90 -2.82
N GLU A 519 -10.92 -21.75 -2.55
CA GLU A 519 -9.52 -21.34 -2.39
C GLU A 519 -8.99 -20.59 -3.62
N GLY A 520 -9.40 -20.96 -4.85
CA GLY A 520 -8.98 -20.28 -6.09
C GLY A 520 -9.40 -18.82 -6.23
N MET A 521 -10.31 -18.28 -5.39
CA MET A 521 -10.55 -16.82 -5.36
C MET A 521 -9.38 -16.06 -4.71
N LYS A 522 -8.57 -16.73 -3.87
CA LYS A 522 -7.32 -16.16 -3.33
C LYS A 522 -6.27 -15.93 -4.42
N ASP A 523 -6.34 -16.63 -5.54
CA ASP A 523 -5.47 -16.36 -6.70
C ASP A 523 -5.76 -15.00 -7.34
N ARG A 524 -6.98 -14.48 -7.18
CA ARG A 524 -7.38 -13.17 -7.72
C ARG A 524 -6.95 -11.99 -6.84
N SER A 525 -6.13 -12.22 -5.80
CA SER A 525 -5.72 -11.22 -4.80
C SER A 525 -4.59 -10.29 -5.23
N GLU A 526 -3.81 -10.64 -6.25
CA GLU A 526 -2.69 -9.86 -6.78
C GLU A 526 -2.82 -9.62 -8.29
N LEU A 527 -2.31 -8.52 -8.81
CA LEU A 527 -2.22 -8.22 -10.24
C LEU A 527 -0.77 -7.94 -10.64
N TRP A 528 -0.44 -8.45 -11.82
CA TRP A 528 0.82 -8.35 -12.52
C TRP A 528 0.57 -7.85 -13.95
N VAL A 529 1.59 -7.28 -14.59
CA VAL A 529 1.56 -6.87 -15.99
C VAL A 529 2.66 -7.56 -16.78
N SER A 530 2.32 -8.06 -17.97
CA SER A 530 3.26 -8.52 -18.99
C SER A 530 3.02 -7.74 -20.27
N LEU A 531 4.11 -7.35 -20.95
CA LEU A 531 4.06 -6.58 -22.18
C LEU A 531 4.34 -7.46 -23.40
N SER A 532 3.83 -7.08 -24.57
CA SER A 532 4.14 -7.71 -25.85
C SER A 532 4.26 -6.66 -26.96
N ARG A 533 5.24 -6.83 -27.85
CA ARG A 533 5.50 -5.96 -29.01
C ARG A 533 5.27 -6.64 -30.36
N ASP A 534 4.92 -7.92 -30.35
CA ASP A 534 4.70 -8.75 -31.56
C ASP A 534 3.22 -9.15 -31.74
N GLY A 535 2.31 -8.44 -31.06
CA GLY A 535 0.88 -8.75 -31.09
C GLY A 535 0.48 -9.93 -30.21
N GLY A 536 1.25 -10.20 -29.15
CA GLY A 536 0.93 -11.19 -28.11
C GLY A 536 1.47 -12.60 -28.39
N GLU A 537 2.42 -12.75 -29.32
CA GLU A 537 3.07 -14.05 -29.58
C GLU A 537 4.10 -14.34 -28.48
N THR A 538 4.86 -13.33 -28.07
CA THR A 538 5.74 -13.38 -26.89
C THR A 538 5.32 -12.34 -25.85
N TRP A 539 5.65 -12.64 -24.59
CA TRP A 539 5.31 -11.82 -23.43
C TRP A 539 6.53 -11.63 -22.54
N THR A 540 6.72 -10.42 -21.99
CA THR A 540 7.78 -10.17 -21.00
C THR A 540 7.52 -10.91 -19.70
N GLU A 541 8.57 -11.06 -18.89
CA GLU A 541 8.45 -11.47 -17.49
C GLU A 541 7.37 -10.63 -16.77
N PRO A 542 6.43 -11.26 -16.03
CA PRO A 542 5.40 -10.56 -15.27
C PRO A 542 5.97 -9.64 -14.19
N ARG A 543 5.52 -8.38 -14.17
CA ARG A 543 5.92 -7.37 -13.19
C ARG A 543 4.75 -7.00 -12.25
N PHE A 544 5.01 -6.87 -10.96
CA PHE A 544 3.98 -6.69 -9.95
C PHE A 544 3.34 -5.29 -10.02
N VAL A 545 2.01 -5.23 -9.90
CA VAL A 545 1.25 -3.98 -9.90
C VAL A 545 0.67 -3.71 -8.52
N LEU A 546 -0.13 -4.65 -7.99
CA LEU A 546 -0.83 -4.50 -6.71
C LEU A 546 -1.29 -5.82 -6.10
N ALA A 547 -1.63 -5.81 -4.82
CA ALA A 547 -2.34 -6.88 -4.12
C ALA A 547 -3.32 -6.32 -3.06
N ASN A 548 -4.41 -7.05 -2.80
CA ASN A 548 -5.29 -6.77 -1.67
C ASN A 548 -4.54 -6.91 -0.36
N ALA A 549 -4.57 -5.86 0.46
CA ALA A 549 -3.90 -5.80 1.76
C ALA A 549 -4.87 -5.80 2.96
N LEU A 550 -6.18 -5.92 2.72
CA LEU A 550 -7.19 -5.90 3.79
C LEU A 550 -7.55 -7.30 4.28
N ALA A 551 -7.80 -7.41 5.59
CA ALA A 551 -8.28 -8.62 6.25
C ALA A 551 -9.65 -9.08 5.72
N GLU A 552 -9.95 -10.37 5.88
CA GLU A 552 -11.24 -10.97 5.53
C GLU A 552 -12.34 -10.42 6.44
N THR A 553 -13.36 -9.78 5.87
CA THR A 553 -14.52 -9.21 6.60
C THR A 553 -15.85 -9.39 5.87
N GLU A 554 -15.88 -10.12 4.76
CA GLU A 554 -17.10 -10.45 4.03
C GLU A 554 -17.49 -11.90 4.28
N LEU A 555 -18.78 -12.12 4.54
CA LEU A 555 -19.36 -13.47 4.66
C LEU A 555 -19.24 -14.30 3.38
N ASN A 556 -19.13 -13.64 2.23
CA ASN A 556 -18.75 -14.29 1.00
C ASN A 556 -17.23 -14.18 0.83
N ALA A 557 -16.52 -15.30 1.01
CA ALA A 557 -15.06 -15.37 0.91
C ALA A 557 -14.52 -14.81 -0.42
N TRP A 558 -15.32 -14.92 -1.49
CA TRP A 558 -15.02 -14.36 -2.81
C TRP A 558 -14.73 -12.85 -2.76
N PHE A 559 -15.51 -12.14 -1.94
CA PHE A 559 -15.47 -10.68 -1.86
C PHE A 559 -14.25 -10.20 -1.06
N ASN A 560 -13.54 -11.07 -0.34
CA ASN A 560 -12.36 -10.68 0.44
C ASN A 560 -11.11 -10.51 -0.43
N HIS A 561 -11.02 -11.22 -1.55
CA HIS A 561 -9.78 -11.32 -2.34
C HIS A 561 -9.86 -10.70 -3.74
N GLN A 562 -11.04 -10.30 -4.21
CA GLN A 562 -11.25 -9.91 -5.61
C GLN A 562 -10.47 -8.65 -6.05
N CYS A 563 -9.54 -8.84 -7.00
CA CYS A 563 -8.84 -7.80 -7.76
C CYS A 563 -8.83 -8.05 -9.30
N SER A 564 -9.82 -8.74 -9.89
CA SER A 564 -10.00 -8.89 -11.37
C SER A 564 -11.07 -7.93 -11.93
N TYR A 565 -11.36 -8.02 -13.23
CA TYR A 565 -12.21 -7.09 -14.00
C TYR A 565 -11.66 -5.66 -14.01
N LEU A 566 -10.34 -5.53 -14.05
CA LEU A 566 -9.65 -4.28 -14.35
C LEU A 566 -10.07 -3.80 -15.74
N ASP A 567 -10.48 -2.54 -15.82
CA ASP A 567 -10.55 -1.81 -17.08
C ASP A 567 -9.50 -0.71 -17.12
N ALA A 568 -9.08 -0.28 -18.31
CA ALA A 568 -8.01 0.69 -18.45
C ALA A 568 -8.01 1.39 -19.80
N PHE A 569 -7.39 2.57 -19.84
CA PHE A 569 -6.99 3.26 -21.05
C PHE A 569 -5.67 4.00 -20.81
N ALA A 570 -4.95 4.33 -21.88
CA ALA A 570 -3.80 5.21 -21.82
C ALA A 570 -4.22 6.67 -22.10
N ASP A 571 -3.68 7.61 -21.34
CA ASP A 571 -3.66 9.05 -21.66
C ASP A 571 -2.31 9.65 -21.27
N ASP A 572 -1.74 10.49 -22.12
CA ASP A 572 -0.53 11.27 -21.84
C ASP A 572 0.61 10.47 -21.15
N GLY A 573 1.00 9.35 -21.78
CA GLY A 573 2.07 8.47 -21.28
C GLY A 573 1.71 7.68 -20.00
N THR A 574 0.42 7.63 -19.63
CA THR A 574 -0.07 7.10 -18.35
C THR A 574 -1.16 6.07 -18.58
N MET A 575 -1.01 4.87 -18.02
CA MET A 575 -2.12 3.93 -17.88
C MET A 575 -3.01 4.36 -16.71
N HIS A 576 -4.26 4.68 -17.00
CA HIS A 576 -5.32 4.83 -16.02
C HIS A 576 -6.03 3.49 -15.84
N LEU A 577 -6.02 2.97 -14.62
CA LEU A 577 -6.48 1.64 -14.26
C LEU A 577 -7.71 1.75 -13.34
N PHE A 578 -8.81 1.08 -13.69
CA PHE A 578 -10.08 1.13 -12.98
C PHE A 578 -10.42 -0.25 -12.42
N LEU A 579 -10.34 -0.40 -11.10
CA LEU A 579 -10.40 -1.70 -10.43
C LEU A 579 -11.60 -1.83 -9.47
N PRO A 580 -12.52 -2.79 -9.70
CA PRO A 580 -13.55 -3.15 -8.73
C PRO A 580 -12.93 -3.98 -7.59
N HIS A 581 -12.49 -3.31 -6.53
CA HIS A 581 -11.83 -3.95 -5.39
C HIS A 581 -12.88 -4.52 -4.43
N ARG A 582 -12.77 -5.83 -4.14
CA ARG A 582 -13.66 -6.57 -3.21
C ARG A 582 -15.17 -6.50 -3.57
N TRP A 583 -15.50 -6.19 -4.84
CA TRP A 583 -16.87 -5.91 -5.34
C TRP A 583 -17.69 -4.96 -4.46
N LYS A 584 -17.02 -4.02 -3.78
CA LYS A 584 -17.67 -2.93 -3.03
C LYS A 584 -17.05 -1.57 -3.32
N ARG A 585 -15.81 -1.52 -3.83
CA ARG A 585 -15.06 -0.28 -4.03
C ARG A 585 -14.61 -0.15 -5.47
N SER A 586 -14.72 1.06 -6.01
CA SER A 586 -14.21 1.43 -7.31
C SER A 586 -12.93 2.23 -7.10
N LEU A 587 -11.79 1.68 -7.51
CA LEU A 587 -10.50 2.36 -7.43
C LEU A 587 -10.08 2.89 -8.81
N HIS A 588 -9.45 4.07 -8.82
CA HIS A 588 -8.75 4.62 -9.98
C HIS A 588 -7.27 4.72 -9.62
N LEU A 589 -6.44 3.94 -10.31
CA LEU A 589 -5.00 3.90 -10.14
C LEU A 589 -4.31 4.40 -11.41
N THR A 590 -3.06 4.83 -11.28
CA THR A 590 -2.23 5.35 -12.36
C THR A 590 -0.82 4.79 -12.28
N VAL A 591 -0.25 4.51 -13.44
CA VAL A 591 1.16 4.14 -13.61
C VAL A 591 1.67 4.66 -14.96
N LYS A 592 2.89 5.18 -15.01
CA LYS A 592 3.48 5.65 -16.28
C LYS A 592 3.81 4.45 -17.16
N GLU A 593 3.51 4.56 -18.45
CA GLU A 593 3.72 3.47 -19.42
C GLU A 593 5.20 3.06 -19.51
N ALA A 594 6.10 4.06 -19.40
CA ALA A 594 7.54 3.86 -19.38
C ALA A 594 8.06 3.08 -18.14
N ASP A 595 7.23 2.91 -17.09
CA ASP A 595 7.60 2.23 -15.85
C ASP A 595 7.00 0.82 -15.72
N LEU A 596 6.02 0.44 -16.56
CA LEU A 596 5.41 -0.91 -16.56
C LEU A 596 6.44 -2.04 -16.67
N ALA A 597 7.47 -1.86 -17.51
CA ALA A 597 8.56 -2.82 -17.68
C ALA A 597 9.57 -2.83 -16.52
N LYS A 598 9.56 -1.81 -15.66
CA LYS A 598 10.49 -1.61 -14.55
C LYS A 598 9.92 -2.09 -13.21
N LEU A 599 8.61 -2.25 -13.09
CA LEU A 599 7.96 -2.67 -11.84
C LEU A 599 8.59 -3.98 -11.30
N PRO A 600 8.52 -4.24 -9.98
CA PRO A 600 9.25 -5.35 -9.36
C PRO A 600 8.88 -6.73 -9.93
N ALA A 601 9.90 -7.52 -10.26
CA ALA A 601 9.74 -8.92 -10.65
C ALA A 601 9.56 -9.83 -9.42
N LYS A 602 9.01 -11.04 -9.64
CA LYS A 602 8.78 -12.05 -8.60
C LYS A 602 10.05 -12.41 -7.82
N ALA A 603 11.20 -12.44 -8.49
CA ALA A 603 12.49 -12.70 -7.85
C ALA A 603 12.93 -11.54 -6.93
N ALA A 604 12.73 -10.28 -7.35
CA ALA A 604 13.09 -9.10 -6.58
C ALA A 604 12.24 -8.98 -5.29
N ILE A 605 10.92 -9.19 -5.39
CA ILE A 605 10.03 -9.19 -4.22
C ILE A 605 10.42 -10.29 -3.24
N LYS A 606 10.74 -11.50 -3.72
CA LYS A 606 11.22 -12.59 -2.86
C LYS A 606 12.53 -12.24 -2.18
N ALA A 607 13.53 -11.73 -2.92
CA ALA A 607 14.81 -11.33 -2.36
C ALA A 607 14.64 -10.28 -1.25
N ALA A 608 13.83 -9.25 -1.51
CA ALA A 608 13.49 -8.19 -0.55
C ALA A 608 12.76 -8.74 0.69
N ALA A 609 11.81 -9.66 0.52
CA ALA A 609 11.08 -10.31 1.62
C ALA A 609 11.94 -11.29 2.44
N THR A 610 13.04 -11.77 1.88
CA THR A 610 14.03 -12.61 2.59
C THR A 610 15.17 -11.82 3.20
N LEU A 611 15.21 -10.49 3.03
CA LEU A 611 16.11 -9.66 3.83
C LEU A 611 15.71 -9.80 5.29
N PRO A 612 16.67 -9.91 6.24
CA PRO A 612 16.34 -10.11 7.63
C PRO A 612 15.39 -9.03 8.14
N GLU A 613 14.21 -9.45 8.60
CA GLU A 613 13.31 -8.63 9.40
C GLU A 613 14.13 -8.02 10.54
N VAL A 614 14.04 -6.70 10.71
CA VAL A 614 14.81 -5.96 11.70
C VAL A 614 14.16 -6.16 13.08
N THR A 615 14.32 -7.38 13.59
CA THR A 615 13.74 -7.94 14.82
C THR A 615 14.22 -7.26 16.11
N GLY A 616 15.09 -6.26 16.00
CA GLY A 616 15.34 -5.27 17.03
C GLY A 616 15.25 -3.87 16.45
N LEU A 617 14.56 -2.96 17.14
CA LEU A 617 14.30 -1.56 16.75
C LEU A 617 15.55 -0.71 16.36
N LEU A 618 16.75 -1.27 16.53
CA LEU A 618 18.04 -0.74 16.10
C LEU A 618 18.98 -1.89 15.73
N ALA A 619 19.49 -1.91 14.50
CA ALA A 619 20.58 -2.78 14.04
C ALA A 619 21.87 -1.97 13.82
N LYS A 620 23.05 -2.60 13.98
CA LYS A 620 24.36 -1.98 13.74
C LYS A 620 25.38 -2.94 13.14
N THR A 621 26.16 -2.44 12.19
CA THR A 621 27.23 -3.18 11.49
C THR A 621 28.46 -2.28 11.31
N ASN A 622 29.67 -2.79 11.55
CA ASN A 622 30.90 -2.07 11.18
C ASN A 622 31.13 -2.26 9.66
N VAL A 623 31.09 -1.17 8.89
CA VAL A 623 31.24 -1.21 7.41
C VAL A 623 32.72 -1.11 7.02
N PHE A 624 33.48 -0.28 7.73
CA PHE A 624 34.92 -0.16 7.60
C PHE A 624 35.57 -0.28 8.99
N ILE A 625 36.66 -1.05 9.08
CA ILE A 625 37.36 -1.37 10.34
C ILE A 625 38.83 -0.97 10.17
N SER A 626 39.28 0.02 10.93
CA SER A 626 40.64 0.57 10.83
C SER A 626 41.70 -0.51 11.08
N GLY A 627 42.68 -0.62 10.18
CA GLY A 627 43.68 -1.69 10.16
C GLY A 627 43.33 -2.89 9.27
N GLN A 628 42.19 -2.88 8.58
CA GLN A 628 41.80 -3.90 7.59
C GLN A 628 41.84 -3.35 6.16
N ASP A 629 41.75 -4.23 5.17
CA ASP A 629 41.70 -3.97 3.71
C ASP A 629 42.82 -3.03 3.18
N GLY A 630 43.96 -2.93 3.88
CA GLY A 630 45.13 -2.15 3.47
C GLY A 630 45.25 -0.74 4.04
N TYR A 631 44.32 -0.29 4.90
CA TYR A 631 44.30 1.08 5.43
C TYR A 631 44.42 1.14 6.95
N HIS A 632 45.31 2.00 7.45
CA HIS A 632 45.47 2.26 8.88
C HIS A 632 44.19 2.87 9.50
N THR A 633 43.47 3.75 8.82
CA THR A 633 42.24 4.35 9.37
C THR A 633 41.23 4.72 8.28
N TYR A 634 39.95 4.45 8.55
CA TYR A 634 38.83 4.95 7.76
C TYR A 634 38.19 6.14 8.47
N ARG A 635 37.98 7.24 7.75
CA ARG A 635 37.38 8.47 8.31
C ARG A 635 36.42 9.13 7.33
N ILE A 636 35.71 10.13 7.83
CA ILE A 636 34.87 11.04 7.03
C ILE A 636 33.77 10.26 6.27
N PRO A 637 32.84 9.59 6.99
CA PRO A 637 31.74 8.85 6.38
C PRO A 637 30.83 9.79 5.59
N SER A 638 30.33 9.33 4.46
CA SER A 638 29.25 9.96 3.73
C SER A 638 28.35 8.89 3.13
N LEU A 639 27.03 9.07 3.25
CA LEU A 639 26.04 8.07 2.91
C LEU A 639 25.05 8.64 1.90
N LEU A 640 24.83 7.91 0.80
CA LEU A 640 23.82 8.23 -0.19
C LEU A 640 22.90 7.02 -0.42
N VAL A 641 21.60 7.27 -0.55
CA VAL A 641 20.63 6.33 -1.09
C VAL A 641 20.39 6.70 -2.56
N THR A 642 20.55 5.76 -3.48
CA THR A 642 20.31 6.00 -4.91
C THR A 642 18.82 5.93 -5.24
N LYS A 643 18.46 6.32 -6.49
CA LYS A 643 17.10 6.18 -7.02
C LYS A 643 16.59 4.72 -7.06
N ARG A 644 17.48 3.73 -6.93
CA ARG A 644 17.14 2.29 -6.85
C ARG A 644 17.10 1.74 -5.42
N GLY A 645 17.27 2.60 -4.41
CA GLY A 645 17.35 2.18 -3.01
C GLY A 645 18.71 1.63 -2.58
N THR A 646 19.67 1.52 -3.50
CA THR A 646 21.04 1.10 -3.22
C THR A 646 21.71 2.10 -2.26
N LEU A 647 22.44 1.58 -1.28
CA LEU A 647 23.24 2.36 -0.35
C LEU A 647 24.69 2.46 -0.81
N LEU A 648 25.22 3.68 -0.79
CA LEU A 648 26.62 3.99 -1.09
C LEU A 648 27.26 4.63 0.14
N ALA A 649 28.13 3.88 0.81
CA ALA A 649 28.91 4.33 1.96
C ALA A 649 30.32 4.71 1.50
N PHE A 650 30.56 6.02 1.41
CA PHE A 650 31.84 6.62 1.05
C PHE A 650 32.67 6.91 2.29
N CYS A 651 34.00 6.84 2.16
CA CYS A 651 34.91 7.31 3.20
C CYS A 651 36.31 7.62 2.64
N GLU A 652 37.11 8.32 3.44
CA GLU A 652 38.56 8.41 3.26
C GLU A 652 39.24 7.15 3.79
N GLY A 653 39.93 6.42 2.92
CA GLY A 653 40.87 5.37 3.27
C GLY A 653 42.26 5.98 3.51
N ARG A 654 42.65 6.16 4.78
CA ARG A 654 43.94 6.76 5.14
C ARG A 654 44.98 5.65 5.30
N LYS A 655 45.90 5.50 4.32
CA LYS A 655 46.79 4.33 4.22
C LYS A 655 47.71 4.19 5.44
N ASN A 656 48.43 5.24 5.81
CA ASN A 656 49.57 5.16 6.73
C ASN A 656 49.32 5.59 8.19
N SER A 657 48.31 6.43 8.44
CA SER A 657 48.01 6.92 9.81
C SER A 657 46.58 7.48 9.89
N SER A 658 46.15 7.96 11.05
CA SER A 658 44.89 8.71 11.20
C SER A 658 45.00 10.21 10.84
N SER A 659 46.15 10.67 10.33
CA SER A 659 46.41 12.03 9.83
C SER A 659 45.42 12.47 8.75
N ASP A 660 45.12 13.77 8.68
CA ASP A 660 44.34 14.42 7.60
C ASP A 660 45.17 14.79 6.36
N THR A 661 46.50 14.67 6.45
CA THR A 661 47.43 14.75 5.32
C THR A 661 48.20 13.45 5.13
N GLY A 662 48.57 13.16 3.88
CA GLY A 662 49.37 12.02 3.47
C GLY A 662 48.75 11.32 2.26
N ASP A 663 48.94 10.01 2.20
CA ASP A 663 48.34 9.08 1.24
C ASP A 663 46.92 8.69 1.72
N ILE A 664 45.90 9.23 1.05
CA ILE A 664 44.48 9.07 1.40
C ILE A 664 43.65 8.87 0.14
N ASP A 665 42.97 7.72 0.05
CA ASP A 665 42.11 7.37 -1.09
C ASP A 665 40.63 7.64 -0.81
N MET A 666 39.88 7.84 -1.89
CA MET A 666 38.41 7.87 -1.84
C MET A 666 37.86 6.45 -2.04
N LEU A 667 37.15 5.94 -1.04
CA LEU A 667 36.61 4.58 -1.04
C LEU A 667 35.09 4.54 -1.00
N LEU A 668 34.54 3.42 -1.48
CA LEU A 668 33.12 3.09 -1.46
C LEU A 668 32.90 1.64 -1.03
N LYS A 669 31.90 1.40 -0.19
CA LYS A 669 31.22 0.10 -0.07
C LYS A 669 29.74 0.29 -0.43
N ARG A 670 29.16 -0.68 -1.12
CA ARG A 670 27.79 -0.66 -1.62
C ARG A 670 26.95 -1.75 -0.96
N SER A 671 25.70 -1.43 -0.63
CA SER A 671 24.70 -2.39 -0.16
C SER A 671 23.44 -2.28 -1.03
N THR A 672 22.88 -3.42 -1.41
CA THR A 672 21.60 -3.51 -2.17
C THR A 672 20.50 -4.15 -1.33
N ASP A 673 20.67 -4.15 0.00
CA ASP A 673 19.85 -4.87 0.97
C ASP A 673 19.62 -4.06 2.28
N ASN A 674 19.46 -2.74 2.12
CA ASN A 674 19.23 -1.78 3.21
C ASN A 674 20.27 -1.89 4.35
N GLY A 675 21.52 -2.16 3.98
CA GLY A 675 22.71 -2.16 4.84
C GLY A 675 22.95 -3.47 5.59
N ALA A 676 22.23 -4.55 5.27
CA ALA A 676 22.41 -5.86 5.88
C ALA A 676 23.76 -6.50 5.47
N THR A 677 24.15 -6.39 4.20
CA THR A 677 25.47 -6.81 3.70
C THR A 677 26.11 -5.69 2.87
N TRP A 678 27.44 -5.71 2.79
CA TRP A 678 28.22 -4.69 2.09
C TRP A 678 29.23 -5.34 1.16
N SER A 679 29.45 -4.72 0.00
CA SER A 679 30.48 -5.14 -0.95
C SER A 679 31.89 -5.07 -0.34
N ALA A 680 32.85 -5.70 -1.01
CA ALA A 680 34.26 -5.33 -0.85
C ALA A 680 34.45 -3.82 -1.11
N ALA A 681 35.50 -3.24 -0.54
CA ALA A 681 35.84 -1.83 -0.77
C ALA A 681 36.25 -1.62 -2.23
N GLN A 682 35.67 -0.60 -2.86
CA GLN A 682 36.01 -0.10 -4.18
C GLN A 682 36.75 1.22 -4.01
N THR A 683 37.96 1.31 -4.57
CA THR A 683 38.65 2.59 -4.72
C THR A 683 38.03 3.38 -5.86
N ILE A 684 37.47 4.56 -5.56
CA ILE A 684 36.97 5.51 -6.56
C ILE A 684 38.11 6.37 -7.08
N TRP A 685 39.01 6.79 -6.18
CA TRP A 685 40.15 7.64 -6.52
C TRP A 685 41.33 7.36 -5.58
N ASP A 686 42.45 6.97 -6.18
CA ASP A 686 43.81 6.95 -5.60
C ASP A 686 44.65 7.89 -6.48
N ASP A 687 45.45 8.75 -5.87
CA ASP A 687 46.41 9.65 -6.54
C ASP A 687 47.81 9.55 -5.91
N ALA A 688 48.23 8.31 -5.66
CA ALA A 688 49.45 7.94 -4.95
C ALA A 688 49.55 8.63 -3.58
N GLY A 689 50.68 9.25 -3.27
CA GLY A 689 50.94 9.86 -1.96
C GLY A 689 50.19 11.17 -1.67
N ASN A 690 49.03 11.41 -2.30
CA ASN A 690 48.24 12.63 -2.17
C ASN A 690 46.91 12.38 -1.43
N VAL A 691 46.22 13.47 -1.09
CA VAL A 691 44.96 13.42 -0.34
C VAL A 691 43.78 13.51 -1.28
N CYS A 692 42.98 12.44 -1.41
CA CYS A 692 41.66 12.44 -2.05
C CYS A 692 40.60 12.36 -0.95
N GLY A 693 39.95 13.48 -0.60
CA GLY A 693 39.20 13.57 0.66
C GLY A 693 37.99 14.50 0.68
N ASN A 694 37.30 14.53 1.83
CA ASN A 694 35.98 15.17 2.04
C ASN A 694 34.93 14.80 0.98
N PRO A 695 34.41 13.55 0.97
CA PRO A 695 33.31 13.18 0.10
C PRO A 695 32.05 14.00 0.39
N CYS A 696 31.36 14.43 -0.66
CA CYS A 696 30.00 14.94 -0.60
C CYS A 696 29.20 14.47 -1.83
N PRO A 697 28.57 13.27 -1.76
CA PRO A 697 27.70 12.77 -2.81
C PRO A 697 26.33 13.47 -2.89
N ILE A 698 25.71 13.41 -4.06
CA ILE A 698 24.31 13.75 -4.32
C ILE A 698 23.76 12.86 -5.44
N VAL A 699 22.50 12.43 -5.34
CA VAL A 699 21.76 11.83 -6.45
C VAL A 699 20.93 12.91 -7.14
N ASP A 700 21.13 13.08 -8.45
CA ASP A 700 20.16 13.79 -9.28
C ASP A 700 18.97 12.85 -9.51
N ARG A 701 17.83 13.17 -8.90
CA ARG A 701 16.62 12.34 -8.92
C ARG A 701 15.93 12.37 -10.28
N ASP A 702 16.18 13.38 -11.11
CA ASP A 702 15.61 13.44 -12.46
C ASP A 702 16.33 12.46 -13.38
N THR A 703 17.67 12.57 -13.48
CA THR A 703 18.47 11.72 -14.37
C THR A 703 18.85 10.36 -13.78
N GLY A 704 18.86 10.22 -12.45
CA GLY A 704 19.44 9.08 -11.74
C GLY A 704 20.97 9.11 -11.64
N THR A 705 21.63 10.16 -12.14
CA THR A 705 23.08 10.32 -12.05
C THR A 705 23.49 10.57 -10.61
N ILE A 706 24.53 9.88 -10.15
CA ILE A 706 25.14 10.10 -8.85
C ILE A 706 26.37 10.96 -9.07
N TRP A 707 26.41 12.15 -8.47
CA TRP A 707 27.57 13.03 -8.46
C TRP A 707 28.28 12.91 -7.12
N LEU A 708 29.61 12.80 -7.13
CA LEU A 708 30.45 12.80 -5.93
C LEU A 708 31.43 13.95 -6.03
N LEU A 709 31.29 14.93 -5.13
CA LEU A 709 32.24 16.02 -5.00
C LEU A 709 33.26 15.70 -3.93
N MET A 710 34.49 16.13 -4.17
CA MET A 710 35.67 15.78 -3.40
C MET A 710 36.64 16.95 -3.40
N THR A 711 37.62 16.89 -2.51
CA THR A 711 38.77 17.80 -2.49
C THR A 711 40.07 17.05 -2.63
N TRP A 712 41.08 17.75 -3.15
CA TRP A 712 42.42 17.20 -3.33
C TRP A 712 43.51 18.17 -2.87
N ASN A 713 44.56 17.66 -2.24
CA ASN A 713 45.83 18.36 -2.08
C ASN A 713 46.99 17.38 -2.08
N ARG A 714 48.20 17.90 -2.29
CA ARG A 714 49.43 17.14 -2.16
C ARG A 714 49.59 16.61 -0.72
N GLY A 715 50.05 15.37 -0.56
CA GLY A 715 50.22 14.78 0.78
C GLY A 715 51.28 15.45 1.65
N ASP A 716 52.22 16.19 1.05
CA ASP A 716 53.26 16.99 1.73
C ASP A 716 52.84 18.44 2.08
N ASP A 717 51.59 18.80 1.76
CA ASP A 717 50.96 20.10 2.04
C ASP A 717 49.81 19.96 3.07
N PRO A 718 50.09 19.92 4.38
CA PRO A 718 49.06 19.92 5.42
C PRO A 718 48.26 21.23 5.47
N GLU A 719 47.07 21.18 6.08
CA GLU A 719 46.17 22.34 6.27
C GLU A 719 46.92 23.59 6.75
N SER A 720 47.79 23.46 7.76
CA SER A 720 48.53 24.59 8.32
C SER A 720 49.42 25.32 7.31
N LYS A 721 50.03 24.62 6.35
CA LYS A 721 50.80 25.24 5.27
C LYS A 721 49.89 25.86 4.21
N ILE A 722 48.79 25.20 3.86
CA ILE A 722 47.82 25.70 2.88
C ILE A 722 47.19 27.00 3.38
N VAL A 723 46.76 27.05 4.65
CA VAL A 723 46.20 28.24 5.30
C VAL A 723 47.23 29.37 5.37
N ALA A 724 48.49 29.05 5.71
CA ALA A 724 49.59 30.02 5.74
C ALA A 724 50.14 30.40 4.35
N GLN A 725 49.60 29.86 3.25
CA GLN A 725 50.08 30.03 1.87
C GLN A 725 51.57 29.67 1.69
N ALA A 726 52.06 28.71 2.48
CA ALA A 726 53.43 28.19 2.48
C ALA A 726 53.52 26.74 1.95
N SER A 727 52.44 26.23 1.38
CA SER A 727 52.35 24.95 0.68
C SER A 727 52.87 25.05 -0.76
N LYS A 728 53.18 23.90 -1.39
CA LYS A 728 53.57 23.84 -2.81
C LYS A 728 52.36 24.00 -3.74
N ASP A 729 51.20 23.50 -3.31
CA ASP A 729 49.92 23.62 -4.01
C ASP A 729 48.81 24.07 -3.02
N THR A 730 47.60 24.27 -3.52
CA THR A 730 46.42 24.59 -2.71
C THR A 730 45.47 23.40 -2.60
N ARG A 731 44.47 23.45 -1.71
CA ARG A 731 43.39 22.45 -1.71
C ARG A 731 42.39 22.76 -2.84
N ARG A 732 42.26 21.83 -3.78
CA ARG A 732 41.50 21.91 -5.03
C ARG A 732 40.17 21.17 -4.92
N VAL A 733 39.25 21.43 -5.84
CA VAL A 733 37.89 20.89 -5.84
C VAL A 733 37.66 20.02 -7.08
N PHE A 734 37.15 18.81 -6.89
CA PHE A 734 36.93 17.82 -7.93
C PHE A 734 35.51 17.25 -7.88
N VAL A 735 35.03 16.78 -9.03
CA VAL A 735 33.76 16.07 -9.15
C VAL A 735 33.93 14.82 -10.03
N THR A 736 33.31 13.72 -9.64
CA THR A 736 33.11 12.51 -10.46
C THR A 736 31.63 12.12 -10.48
N SER A 737 31.26 11.19 -11.36
CA SER A 737 29.90 10.70 -11.53
C SER A 737 29.83 9.19 -11.75
N SER A 738 28.76 8.57 -11.26
CA SER A 738 28.30 7.24 -11.67
C SER A 738 26.92 7.37 -12.33
N ILE A 739 26.72 6.65 -13.44
CA ILE A 739 25.45 6.53 -14.17
C ILE A 739 24.85 5.11 -14.08
N ASP A 740 25.50 4.24 -13.30
CA ASP A 740 25.23 2.80 -13.21
C ASP A 740 25.02 2.36 -11.75
N ASP A 741 24.42 3.23 -10.94
CA ASP A 741 24.02 2.96 -9.55
C ASP A 741 25.20 2.74 -8.58
N GLY A 742 26.33 3.39 -8.84
CA GLY A 742 27.55 3.27 -8.04
C GLY A 742 28.33 1.98 -8.30
N LEU A 743 28.25 1.42 -9.51
CA LEU A 743 29.09 0.30 -9.95
C LEU A 743 30.43 0.80 -10.51
N THR A 744 30.41 1.80 -11.40
CA THR A 744 31.61 2.43 -11.97
C THR A 744 31.54 3.95 -11.86
N TRP A 745 32.71 4.58 -11.91
CA TRP A 745 32.89 6.01 -11.70
C TRP A 745 33.72 6.61 -12.82
N ALA A 746 33.33 7.80 -13.27
CA ALA A 746 34.09 8.58 -14.23
C ALA A 746 35.45 9.02 -13.64
N LYS A 747 36.40 9.37 -14.51
CA LYS A 747 37.64 10.02 -14.05
C LYS A 747 37.29 11.36 -13.36
N PRO A 748 37.82 11.64 -12.14
CA PRO A 748 37.60 12.92 -11.47
C PRO A 748 37.99 14.12 -12.35
N ARG A 749 37.11 15.12 -12.40
CA ARG A 749 37.28 16.38 -13.12
C ARG A 749 37.48 17.52 -12.13
N GLU A 750 38.54 18.31 -12.32
CA GLU A 750 38.76 19.51 -11.51
C GLU A 750 37.72 20.60 -11.84
N ILE A 751 37.19 21.26 -10.81
CA ILE A 751 36.25 22.38 -10.88
C ILE A 751 36.68 23.56 -9.99
N THR A 752 37.95 23.60 -9.55
CA THR A 752 38.48 24.62 -8.63
C THR A 752 38.21 26.05 -9.11
N ALA A 753 38.37 26.33 -10.40
CA ALA A 753 38.14 27.67 -10.96
C ALA A 753 36.68 28.14 -10.85
N ASP A 754 35.72 27.22 -10.88
CA ASP A 754 34.27 27.52 -10.78
C ASP A 754 33.78 27.56 -9.31
N ALA A 755 34.45 26.81 -8.43
CA ALA A 755 34.03 26.57 -7.04
C ALA A 755 34.82 27.36 -5.98
N LYS A 756 36.01 27.91 -6.30
CA LYS A 756 36.93 28.48 -5.31
C LYS A 756 37.44 29.87 -5.72
N ARG A 757 37.30 30.86 -4.82
CA ARG A 757 37.87 32.20 -5.03
C ARG A 757 39.39 32.21 -4.81
N THR A 758 40.09 33.13 -5.49
CA THR A 758 41.56 33.26 -5.42
C THR A 758 42.09 33.63 -4.04
N ASN A 759 41.27 34.28 -3.19
CA ASN A 759 41.63 34.60 -1.80
C ASN A 759 41.29 33.48 -0.80
N TRP A 760 40.84 32.31 -1.25
CA TRP A 760 40.52 31.17 -0.38
C TRP A 760 41.69 30.18 -0.32
N THR A 761 42.08 29.77 0.89
CA THR A 761 43.24 28.91 1.12
C THR A 761 42.82 27.46 1.28
N TRP A 762 42.32 27.08 2.45
CA TRP A 762 41.67 25.78 2.68
C TRP A 762 40.28 25.74 2.06
N TYR A 763 39.82 24.54 1.71
CA TYR A 763 38.51 24.28 1.14
C TYR A 763 38.04 22.86 1.47
N ALA A 764 36.76 22.68 1.81
CA ALA A 764 36.12 21.37 1.98
C ALA A 764 34.78 21.27 1.25
N THR A 765 34.45 20.08 0.73
CA THR A 765 33.14 19.70 0.20
C THR A 765 32.41 18.87 1.24
N GLY A 766 31.31 19.38 1.81
CA GLY A 766 30.66 18.82 2.99
C GLY A 766 31.60 18.82 4.21
N PRO A 767 31.97 17.66 4.78
CA PRO A 767 31.57 16.32 4.36
C PRO A 767 30.17 15.93 4.86
N GLY A 768 29.53 15.00 4.15
CA GLY A 768 28.10 14.68 4.31
C GLY A 768 27.48 14.34 2.97
N ALA A 769 26.25 14.76 2.69
CA ALA A 769 25.65 14.68 1.36
C ALA A 769 24.91 15.96 0.98
N GLY A 770 24.76 16.19 -0.33
CA GLY A 770 24.02 17.34 -0.87
C GLY A 770 22.51 17.13 -0.92
N VAL A 771 21.80 18.17 -1.33
CA VAL A 771 20.34 18.14 -1.54
C VAL A 771 20.01 18.61 -2.96
N GLN A 772 19.07 17.94 -3.61
CA GLN A 772 18.42 18.48 -4.81
C GLN A 772 17.09 19.10 -4.38
N ILE A 773 16.88 20.37 -4.74
CA ILE A 773 15.69 21.13 -4.35
C ILE A 773 14.45 20.53 -5.04
N GLU A 774 13.42 20.21 -4.28
CA GLU A 774 12.17 19.58 -4.74
C GLU A 774 11.04 20.61 -4.94
N HIS A 775 11.11 21.76 -4.27
CA HIS A 775 10.04 22.77 -4.20
C HIS A 775 10.49 24.19 -4.57
N GLY A 776 9.52 25.05 -4.88
CA GLY A 776 9.76 26.47 -5.14
C GLY A 776 10.47 26.78 -6.46
N PRO A 777 10.93 28.03 -6.66
CA PRO A 777 11.48 28.51 -7.94
C PRO A 777 12.79 27.85 -8.39
N HIS A 778 13.50 27.17 -7.48
CA HIS A 778 14.80 26.55 -7.73
C HIS A 778 14.75 25.02 -7.78
N LYS A 779 13.54 24.45 -7.94
CA LYS A 779 13.35 23.00 -8.11
C LYS A 779 14.28 22.43 -9.19
N GLY A 780 14.91 21.30 -8.89
CA GLY A 780 15.86 20.61 -9.76
C GLY A 780 17.32 20.96 -9.49
N ARG A 781 17.60 22.13 -8.87
CA ARG A 781 18.96 22.56 -8.51
C ARG A 781 19.62 21.55 -7.57
N LEU A 782 20.83 21.11 -7.95
CA LEU A 782 21.74 20.35 -7.08
C LEU A 782 22.50 21.32 -6.19
N VAL A 783 22.50 21.11 -4.87
CA VAL A 783 23.20 21.97 -3.89
C VAL A 783 24.16 21.13 -3.05
N ILE A 784 25.42 21.56 -3.00
CA ILE A 784 26.49 20.93 -2.23
C ILE A 784 26.98 21.89 -1.14
N PRO A 785 26.91 21.52 0.15
CA PRO A 785 27.49 22.31 1.24
C PRO A 785 29.02 22.27 1.18
N CYS A 786 29.68 23.34 1.57
CA CYS A 786 31.14 23.50 1.52
C CYS A 786 31.64 24.42 2.65
N ASP A 787 32.95 24.46 2.85
CA ASP A 787 33.61 25.51 3.64
C ASP A 787 34.93 25.97 3.02
N HIS A 788 35.41 27.13 3.49
CA HIS A 788 36.72 27.66 3.15
C HIS A 788 37.31 28.52 4.28
N ILE A 789 38.61 28.80 4.14
CA ILE A 789 39.33 29.80 4.96
C ILE A 789 39.81 30.93 4.04
N GLU A 790 39.59 32.18 4.45
CA GLU A 790 40.09 33.35 3.72
C GLU A 790 41.56 33.67 4.08
N ALA A 791 42.36 33.95 3.05
CA ALA A 791 43.74 34.44 3.18
C ALA A 791 43.80 35.77 3.95
N GLY A 792 44.89 35.98 4.69
CA GLY A 792 45.15 37.21 5.47
C GLY A 792 44.31 37.32 6.76
N THR A 793 43.00 37.08 6.70
CA THR A 793 42.11 37.14 7.88
C THR A 793 42.12 35.83 8.69
N GLY A 794 42.37 34.69 8.05
CA GLY A 794 42.20 33.37 8.67
C GLY A 794 40.75 33.07 9.06
N HIS A 795 39.78 33.75 8.44
CA HIS A 795 38.37 33.58 8.75
C HIS A 795 37.79 32.34 8.08
N TYR A 796 37.15 31.49 8.89
CA TYR A 796 36.43 30.29 8.49
C TYR A 796 34.98 30.67 8.15
N TYR A 797 34.50 30.26 6.97
CA TYR A 797 33.09 30.38 6.59
C TYR A 797 32.59 29.13 5.88
N SER A 798 31.32 28.82 6.11
CA SER A 798 30.56 27.85 5.30
C SER A 798 29.99 28.56 4.05
N HIS A 799 29.80 27.80 2.98
CA HIS A 799 29.15 28.25 1.76
C HIS A 799 28.49 27.07 1.04
N ILE A 800 27.88 27.32 -0.12
CA ILE A 800 27.42 26.26 -1.01
C ILE A 800 27.98 26.43 -2.43
N ILE A 801 28.06 25.34 -3.17
CA ILE A 801 28.14 25.35 -4.63
C ILE A 801 26.92 24.62 -5.20
N TYR A 802 26.52 24.96 -6.42
CA TYR A 802 25.28 24.44 -7.00
C TYR A 802 25.40 24.16 -8.51
N SER A 803 24.47 23.36 -9.03
CA SER A 803 24.30 23.11 -10.46
C SER A 803 22.81 23.17 -10.83
N ASP A 804 22.51 23.91 -11.91
CA ASP A 804 21.18 24.04 -12.51
C ASP A 804 21.04 23.23 -13.81
N ASP A 805 22.06 22.46 -14.21
CA ASP A 805 22.14 21.78 -15.51
C ASP A 805 22.46 20.28 -15.41
N HIS A 806 21.99 19.65 -14.31
CA HIS A 806 22.20 18.24 -13.97
C HIS A 806 23.67 17.86 -13.76
N GLY A 807 24.46 18.75 -13.14
CA GLY A 807 25.85 18.52 -12.71
C GLY A 807 26.92 18.72 -13.80
N LYS A 808 26.53 19.23 -14.98
CA LYS A 808 27.47 19.51 -16.08
C LYS A 808 28.37 20.68 -15.71
N THR A 809 27.79 21.80 -15.28
CA THR A 809 28.51 22.94 -14.72
C THR A 809 28.17 23.13 -13.25
N TRP A 810 29.13 23.64 -12.49
CA TRP A 810 29.01 23.98 -11.07
C TRP A 810 29.27 25.47 -10.91
N LYS A 811 28.59 26.09 -9.95
CA LYS A 811 28.68 27.54 -9.70
C LYS A 811 28.84 27.79 -8.21
N LEU A 812 29.64 28.78 -7.86
CA LEU A 812 29.77 29.25 -6.50
C LEU A 812 28.50 29.97 -6.03
N GLY A 813 27.95 29.56 -4.89
CA GLY A 813 26.81 30.19 -4.22
C GLY A 813 27.20 31.12 -3.07
N GLY A 814 26.25 31.34 -2.18
CA GLY A 814 26.37 32.26 -1.05
C GLY A 814 27.30 31.77 0.06
N ARG A 815 28.05 32.70 0.65
CA ARG A 815 28.83 32.53 1.89
C ARG A 815 27.99 32.92 3.11
N THR A 816 28.23 32.30 4.25
CA THR A 816 27.61 32.69 5.54
C THR A 816 27.94 34.13 5.96
N PRO A 817 27.02 34.87 6.61
CA PRO A 817 27.27 36.25 7.04
C PRO A 817 28.44 36.42 8.03
N GLN A 818 28.60 35.50 8.98
CA GLN A 818 29.58 35.58 10.07
C GLN A 818 30.58 34.42 10.00
N HIS A 819 31.81 34.70 10.43
CA HIS A 819 32.90 33.74 10.48
C HIS A 819 32.80 32.77 11.68
N ARG A 820 33.80 31.89 11.84
CA ARG A 820 33.88 30.81 12.86
C ARG A 820 32.91 29.66 12.61
N VAL A 821 32.57 29.43 11.34
CA VAL A 821 31.81 28.26 10.89
C VAL A 821 32.54 27.59 9.73
N ASN A 822 32.48 26.26 9.65
CA ASN A 822 33.05 25.49 8.55
C ASN A 822 32.11 24.31 8.20
N GLU A 823 32.61 23.09 7.99
CA GLU A 823 31.89 21.80 7.84
C GLU A 823 30.40 21.87 8.16
N CYS A 824 29.60 21.81 7.11
CA CYS A 824 28.17 22.03 7.18
C CYS A 824 27.42 21.01 6.34
N GLU A 825 26.14 20.87 6.65
CA GLU A 825 25.17 20.21 5.78
C GLU A 825 23.97 21.11 5.52
N VAL A 826 23.32 20.88 4.39
CA VAL A 826 22.15 21.63 3.92
C VAL A 826 20.94 20.70 3.87
N VAL A 827 19.77 21.22 4.22
CA VAL A 827 18.49 20.54 4.03
C VAL A 827 17.45 21.51 3.47
N GLU A 828 16.56 21.01 2.63
CA GLU A 828 15.44 21.78 2.11
C GLU A 828 14.32 21.87 3.16
N LEU A 829 13.77 23.07 3.30
CA LEU A 829 12.59 23.40 4.09
C LEU A 829 11.37 23.61 3.18
N THR A 830 10.19 23.63 3.78
CA THR A 830 8.93 23.93 3.09
C THR A 830 9.03 25.23 2.27
N GLY A 831 8.44 25.20 1.07
CA GLY A 831 8.48 26.30 0.12
C GLY A 831 9.76 26.42 -0.72
N GLY A 832 10.74 25.52 -0.56
CA GLY A 832 12.00 25.55 -1.31
C GLY A 832 13.08 26.43 -0.68
N GLN A 833 12.89 26.83 0.59
CA GLN A 833 13.94 27.47 1.38
C GLN A 833 15.01 26.44 1.79
N LEU A 834 16.23 26.89 2.08
CA LEU A 834 17.32 26.03 2.55
C LEU A 834 17.73 26.40 3.97
N LEU A 835 17.98 25.37 4.78
CA LEU A 835 18.60 25.46 6.10
C LEU A 835 20.04 24.92 6.01
N LEU A 836 21.02 25.75 6.36
CA LEU A 836 22.42 25.34 6.51
C LEU A 836 22.73 25.11 7.99
N ASN A 837 23.24 23.93 8.35
CA ASN A 837 23.59 23.55 9.71
C ASN A 837 25.12 23.35 9.81
N MET A 838 25.77 24.15 10.64
CA MET A 838 27.21 24.43 10.55
C MET A 838 27.95 24.12 11.84
N ARG A 839 29.17 23.57 11.69
CA ARG A 839 30.12 23.36 12.79
C ARG A 839 30.65 24.69 13.29
N ASN A 840 30.51 24.93 14.59
CA ASN A 840 30.85 26.19 15.24
C ASN A 840 32.23 26.16 15.90
N TYR A 841 32.99 27.25 15.75
CA TYR A 841 34.29 27.47 16.39
C TYR A 841 34.24 28.48 17.55
N ASP A 842 33.07 29.07 17.86
CA ASP A 842 32.93 29.86 19.09
C ASP A 842 32.95 28.95 20.34
N LYS A 843 34.09 28.96 21.03
CA LYS A 843 34.31 28.18 22.26
C LYS A 843 33.41 28.63 23.42
N ALA A 844 32.82 29.83 23.37
CA ALA A 844 31.88 30.30 24.38
C ALA A 844 30.50 29.62 24.26
N GLN A 845 30.09 29.19 23.05
CA GLN A 845 28.77 28.59 22.80
C GLN A 845 28.92 27.26 22.06
N ARG A 846 29.01 26.16 22.82
CA ARG A 846 29.28 24.82 22.29
C ARG A 846 28.04 24.15 21.64
N ALA A 847 27.45 24.82 20.67
CA ALA A 847 26.27 24.38 19.94
C ALA A 847 26.39 24.72 18.45
N ARG A 848 25.65 23.98 17.61
CA ARG A 848 25.57 24.23 16.15
C ARG A 848 25.17 25.68 15.88
N GLN A 849 25.66 26.22 14.77
CA GLN A 849 25.04 27.40 14.15
C GLN A 849 24.13 26.97 12.99
N GLN A 850 23.09 27.75 12.74
CA GLN A 850 22.16 27.58 11.62
C GLN A 850 21.95 28.91 10.89
N ALA A 851 21.69 28.86 9.58
CA ALA A 851 21.33 30.01 8.74
C ALA A 851 20.32 29.60 7.65
N ILE A 852 19.50 30.55 7.18
CA ILE A 852 18.43 30.32 6.19
C ILE A 852 18.72 31.04 4.86
N SER A 853 18.42 30.39 3.75
CA SER A 853 18.40 30.97 2.40
C SER A 853 17.01 30.79 1.76
N ALA A 854 16.51 31.87 1.13
CA ALA A 854 15.22 31.88 0.41
C ALA A 854 15.39 31.93 -1.13
N ASP A 855 16.63 31.96 -1.63
CA ASP A 855 17.00 32.18 -3.04
C ASP A 855 17.81 31.00 -3.62
N GLY A 856 17.59 29.80 -3.08
CA GLY A 856 18.24 28.58 -3.53
C GLY A 856 19.75 28.55 -3.24
N GLY A 857 20.19 29.19 -2.15
CA GLY A 857 21.56 29.16 -1.64
C GLY A 857 22.46 30.32 -2.07
N LEU A 858 21.91 31.42 -2.62
CA LEU A 858 22.70 32.56 -3.10
C LEU A 858 22.98 33.59 -2.01
N THR A 859 22.03 33.81 -1.10
CA THR A 859 22.22 34.61 0.13
C THR A 859 21.77 33.83 1.36
N TRP A 860 22.41 34.14 2.50
CA TRP A 860 22.17 33.51 3.79
C TRP A 860 21.86 34.57 4.83
N THR A 861 20.87 34.31 5.68
CA THR A 861 20.37 35.21 6.72
C THR A 861 20.16 34.46 8.03
N ASP A 862 19.90 35.19 9.12
CA ASP A 862 19.51 34.63 10.41
C ASP A 862 20.51 33.58 10.96
N GLN A 863 21.82 33.90 10.81
CA GLN A 863 22.90 33.08 11.34
C GLN A 863 22.92 33.14 12.88
N ARG A 864 22.52 32.06 13.54
CA ARG A 864 22.37 31.98 15.00
C ARG A 864 22.84 30.63 15.57
N HIS A 865 23.17 30.62 16.85
CA HIS A 865 23.38 29.39 17.62
C HIS A 865 22.04 28.69 17.93
N VAL A 866 22.05 27.36 18.01
CA VAL A 866 20.89 26.53 18.37
C VAL A 866 21.22 25.68 19.61
N PRO A 867 20.98 26.19 20.84
CA PRO A 867 21.46 25.59 22.09
C PRO A 867 21.07 24.12 22.31
N GLU A 868 19.94 23.67 21.77
CA GLU A 868 19.45 22.29 21.79
C GLU A 868 20.41 21.33 21.09
N LEU A 869 21.15 21.83 20.09
CA LEU A 869 22.10 21.10 19.28
C LEU A 869 23.54 21.30 19.80
N ILE A 870 23.79 20.92 21.06
CA ILE A 870 25.13 20.87 21.66
C ILE A 870 26.12 20.08 20.78
N GLU A 871 27.36 20.58 20.63
CA GLU A 871 28.42 19.95 19.84
C GLU A 871 29.83 20.05 20.44
N PRO A 872 30.75 19.13 20.08
CA PRO A 872 32.14 19.17 20.51
C PRO A 872 33.08 19.85 19.50
N ILE A 873 32.58 20.66 18.57
CA ILE A 873 33.31 21.17 17.39
C ILE A 873 33.64 20.00 16.44
N CYS A 874 32.59 19.51 15.75
CA CYS A 874 32.63 18.32 14.90
C CYS A 874 31.64 18.44 13.74
N GLN A 875 31.83 17.69 12.66
CA GLN A 875 30.77 17.54 11.66
C GLN A 875 29.51 16.91 12.28
N ALA A 876 28.35 17.18 11.69
CA ALA A 876 27.06 16.65 12.06
C ALA A 876 26.18 16.56 10.80
N SER A 877 25.22 15.64 10.77
CA SER A 877 24.34 15.43 9.62
C SER A 877 22.93 15.97 9.83
N ILE A 878 22.27 16.42 8.77
CA ILE A 878 20.86 16.87 8.79
C ILE A 878 20.12 16.40 7.52
N ARG A 879 18.95 15.75 7.69
CA ARG A 879 18.15 15.21 6.57
C ARG A 879 16.66 15.44 6.72
N ARG A 880 16.00 15.58 5.58
CA ARG A 880 14.54 15.51 5.43
C ARG A 880 14.11 14.04 5.54
N TYR A 881 13.23 13.73 6.50
CA TYR A 881 12.59 12.40 6.59
C TYR A 881 11.25 12.38 5.88
N SER A 882 10.41 13.38 6.17
CA SER A 882 9.13 13.55 5.49
C SER A 882 8.82 15.03 5.27
N TRP A 883 8.14 15.27 4.15
CA TRP A 883 7.40 16.51 3.90
C TRP A 883 6.09 16.52 4.70
N PRO A 884 5.52 17.68 5.04
CA PRO A 884 4.22 17.75 5.70
C PRO A 884 3.10 17.35 4.74
N ALA A 885 2.07 16.68 5.26
CA ALA A 885 0.84 16.35 4.54
C ALA A 885 -0.40 16.73 5.38
N ALA A 886 -1.59 16.47 4.85
CA ALA A 886 -2.86 16.88 5.49
C ALA A 886 -3.09 16.29 6.89
N ASP A 887 -2.47 15.15 7.19
CA ASP A 887 -2.61 14.37 8.43
C ASP A 887 -1.27 14.11 9.16
N SER A 888 -0.16 14.66 8.67
CA SER A 888 1.18 14.40 9.21
C SER A 888 2.12 15.60 9.12
N LYS A 889 2.92 15.80 10.16
CA LYS A 889 3.91 16.89 10.23
C LYS A 889 5.12 16.58 9.35
N SER A 890 5.79 17.64 8.91
CA SER A 890 7.15 17.59 8.43
C SER A 890 8.09 16.97 9.46
N VAL A 891 9.07 16.17 9.03
CA VAL A 891 10.11 15.63 9.91
C VAL A 891 11.50 15.95 9.37
N LEU A 892 12.30 16.62 10.19
CA LEU A 892 13.76 16.76 10.02
C LEU A 892 14.48 15.86 11.02
N LEU A 893 15.57 15.24 10.57
CA LEU A 893 16.48 14.43 11.38
C LEU A 893 17.84 15.10 11.48
N PHE A 894 18.49 14.95 12.63
CA PHE A 894 19.84 15.47 12.87
C PHE A 894 20.65 14.45 13.69
N SER A 895 21.89 14.15 13.29
CA SER A 895 22.80 13.28 14.07
C SER A 895 24.11 14.00 14.38
N ASN A 896 24.53 13.94 15.65
CA ASN A 896 25.86 14.39 16.08
C ASN A 896 26.30 13.74 17.41
N PRO A 897 27.60 13.85 17.79
CA PRO A 897 28.02 13.61 19.16
C PRO A 897 27.45 14.71 20.06
N ALA A 898 26.36 14.43 20.79
CA ALA A 898 25.62 15.43 21.57
C ALA A 898 26.29 15.67 22.94
N SER A 899 27.51 16.22 22.91
CA SER A 899 28.41 16.22 24.06
C SER A 899 29.51 17.30 23.95
N ALA A 900 30.14 17.59 25.09
CA ALA A 900 31.35 18.41 25.18
C ALA A 900 32.62 17.69 24.66
N LYS A 901 32.52 16.42 24.24
CA LYS A 901 33.58 15.61 23.64
C LYS A 901 33.02 14.82 22.45
N ARG A 902 33.88 14.28 21.57
CA ARG A 902 33.49 13.36 20.48
C ARG A 902 33.10 11.99 21.05
N ASN A 903 31.91 11.93 21.64
CA ASN A 903 31.21 10.75 22.13
C ASN A 903 29.70 11.03 22.20
N LYS A 904 28.90 9.99 22.49
CA LYS A 904 27.43 10.07 22.57
C LYS A 904 26.77 10.46 21.24
N MET A 905 27.03 9.69 20.18
CA MET A 905 26.28 9.84 18.92
C MET A 905 24.79 9.74 19.21
N THR A 906 24.05 10.79 18.84
CA THR A 906 22.66 11.02 19.22
C THR A 906 21.90 11.51 18.02
N VAL A 907 20.73 10.91 17.78
CA VAL A 907 19.82 11.28 16.71
C VAL A 907 18.68 12.10 17.32
N ARG A 908 18.33 13.20 16.67
CA ARG A 908 17.23 14.10 17.06
C ARG A 908 16.24 14.23 15.92
N ALA A 909 14.98 14.54 16.26
CA ALA A 909 13.97 14.92 15.28
C ALA A 909 13.31 16.26 15.63
N SER A 910 13.02 17.03 14.58
CA SER A 910 12.27 18.28 14.58
C SER A 910 10.98 18.09 13.78
N PHE A 911 9.88 18.68 14.26
CA PHE A 911 8.55 18.58 13.62
C PHE A 911 8.03 19.92 13.09
N ASP A 912 8.86 20.96 13.10
CA ASP A 912 8.52 22.36 12.85
C ASP A 912 9.59 23.08 12.01
N GLU A 913 10.14 22.38 11.01
CA GLU A 913 11.14 22.91 10.07
C GLU A 913 12.47 23.37 10.71
N GLY A 914 12.84 22.74 11.83
CA GLY A 914 14.14 22.90 12.48
C GLY A 914 14.13 23.89 13.64
N GLN A 915 12.98 24.49 13.94
CA GLN A 915 12.80 25.48 15.00
C GLN A 915 12.97 24.87 16.39
N THR A 916 12.44 23.66 16.64
CA THR A 916 12.63 22.95 17.91
C THR A 916 12.95 21.47 17.70
N TRP A 917 13.66 20.87 18.66
CA TRP A 917 14.14 19.48 18.58
C TRP A 917 13.63 18.64 19.77
N PRO A 918 12.29 18.41 19.85
CA PRO A 918 11.67 17.78 21.01
C PRO A 918 11.99 16.29 21.17
N THR A 919 12.45 15.62 20.11
CA THR A 919 12.87 14.21 20.13
C THR A 919 14.38 14.11 20.08
N SER A 920 14.95 13.34 21.01
CA SER A 920 16.40 13.08 21.10
C SER A 920 16.64 11.68 21.66
N ARG A 921 17.28 10.80 20.90
CA ARG A 921 17.62 9.42 21.32
C ARG A 921 19.10 9.13 21.11
N LEU A 922 19.76 8.64 22.16
CA LEU A 922 21.15 8.21 22.13
C LEU A 922 21.29 6.97 21.23
N LEU A 923 22.10 7.09 20.18
CA LEU A 923 22.40 5.99 19.25
C LEU A 923 23.61 5.20 19.72
N ASP A 924 24.70 5.86 20.13
CA ASP A 924 25.91 5.18 20.61
C ASP A 924 26.59 5.95 21.77
N PRO A 925 26.72 5.37 22.98
CA PRO A 925 27.35 6.05 24.11
C PRO A 925 28.88 6.22 23.95
N ARG A 926 29.51 5.45 23.06
CA ARG A 926 30.97 5.32 22.93
C ARG A 926 31.63 6.57 22.29
N PRO A 927 32.97 6.67 22.31
CA PRO A 927 33.72 7.55 21.42
C PRO A 927 33.18 7.50 20.00
N SER A 928 32.74 8.66 19.49
CA SER A 928 32.04 8.77 18.21
C SER A 928 32.15 10.20 17.67
N ALA A 929 32.24 10.34 16.34
CA ALA A 929 32.62 11.59 15.70
C ALA A 929 31.74 11.96 14.50
N TYR A 930 32.24 11.87 13.26
CA TYR A 930 31.50 12.32 12.07
C TYR A 930 30.34 11.36 11.77
N SER A 931 29.25 11.85 11.19
CA SER A 931 28.07 11.06 10.85
C SER A 931 27.42 11.51 9.53
N CYS A 932 26.70 10.62 8.86
CA CYS A 932 25.88 10.95 7.70
C CYS A 932 24.57 10.17 7.75
N LEU A 933 23.46 10.89 7.88
CA LEU A 933 22.11 10.35 7.84
C LEU A 933 21.66 10.09 6.40
N ALA A 934 20.83 9.07 6.24
CA ALA A 934 19.99 8.85 5.06
C ALA A 934 18.64 8.23 5.46
N VAL A 935 17.68 8.26 4.53
CA VAL A 935 16.35 7.68 4.71
C VAL A 935 16.18 6.60 3.65
N LEU A 936 15.86 5.39 4.10
CA LEU A 936 15.80 4.19 3.28
C LEU A 936 14.43 4.05 2.59
N PRO A 937 14.33 3.30 1.47
CA PRO A 937 13.08 3.14 0.74
C PRO A 937 11.93 2.55 1.56
N ASP A 938 12.26 1.76 2.58
CA ASP A 938 11.32 1.15 3.54
C ASP A 938 10.88 2.11 4.67
N GLY A 939 11.27 3.39 4.61
CA GLY A 939 10.97 4.39 5.64
C GLY A 939 11.80 4.23 6.92
N THR A 940 12.76 3.31 6.98
CA THR A 940 13.74 3.26 8.06
C THR A 940 14.84 4.32 7.87
N ILE A 941 15.53 4.67 8.95
CA ILE A 941 16.55 5.69 9.03
C ILE A 941 17.91 4.99 9.12
N ALA A 942 18.87 5.46 8.33
CA ALA A 942 20.26 5.04 8.38
C ALA A 942 21.14 6.16 8.93
N ASP A 943 22.12 5.83 9.77
CA ASP A 943 23.18 6.74 10.22
C ASP A 943 24.54 6.03 10.04
N LEU A 944 25.40 6.55 9.18
CA LEU A 944 26.77 6.04 8.96
C LEU A 944 27.74 6.95 9.72
N TYR A 945 28.39 6.44 10.78
CA TYR A 945 29.15 7.27 11.72
C TYR A 945 30.47 6.66 12.18
N GLU A 946 31.45 7.52 12.49
CA GLU A 946 32.72 7.12 13.11
C GLU A 946 32.49 6.71 14.57
N ALA A 947 32.90 5.50 14.97
CA ALA A 947 32.89 5.07 16.37
C ALA A 947 33.91 3.97 16.71
N GLY A 948 34.21 3.85 18.01
CA GLY A 948 35.07 2.81 18.57
C GLY A 948 35.02 2.77 20.09
N ASP A 949 35.65 1.76 20.68
CA ASP A 949 35.56 1.51 22.11
C ASP A 949 36.54 2.38 22.90
N LYS A 950 37.75 2.62 22.37
CA LYS A 950 38.75 3.51 23.00
C LYS A 950 38.86 4.85 22.30
N ARG A 951 38.73 4.88 20.97
CA ARG A 951 38.83 6.07 20.11
C ARG A 951 37.76 6.07 19.04
N ALA A 952 37.27 7.25 18.66
CA ALA A 952 36.17 7.39 17.69
C ALA A 952 36.49 6.91 16.26
N TYR A 953 37.76 6.67 15.92
CA TYR A 953 38.21 6.36 14.55
C TYR A 953 38.60 4.89 14.36
N GLU A 954 38.13 3.99 15.22
CA GLU A 954 38.41 2.55 15.11
C GLU A 954 37.55 1.90 14.02
N ASN A 955 36.33 2.39 13.79
CA ASN A 955 35.41 1.89 12.77
C ASN A 955 34.57 3.02 12.17
N ILE A 956 34.05 2.79 10.97
CA ILE A 956 32.83 3.43 10.48
C ILE A 956 31.69 2.43 10.65
N VAL A 957 30.68 2.80 11.44
CA VAL A 957 29.53 1.99 11.82
C VAL A 957 28.31 2.47 11.06
N PHE A 958 27.58 1.54 10.46
CA PHE A 958 26.23 1.77 9.94
C PHE A 958 25.21 1.35 11.00
N ALA A 959 24.28 2.23 11.34
CA ALA A 959 23.11 1.92 12.14
C ALA A 959 21.83 2.08 11.32
N ARG A 960 20.86 1.18 11.52
CA ARG A 960 19.52 1.24 10.93
C ARG A 960 18.46 1.11 12.02
N PHE A 961 17.49 2.01 12.04
CA PHE A 961 16.41 2.09 13.05
C PHE A 961 15.19 2.79 12.43
N ASN A 962 14.01 2.73 13.05
CA ASN A 962 12.80 3.40 12.53
C ASN A 962 12.41 4.64 13.35
N LEU A 963 11.37 5.36 12.91
CA LEU A 963 10.88 6.55 13.62
C LEU A 963 10.31 6.18 15.00
N ASP A 964 9.67 5.01 15.16
CA ASP A 964 9.16 4.51 16.44
C ASP A 964 10.29 4.25 17.47
N TRP A 965 11.45 3.77 17.03
CA TRP A 965 12.65 3.78 17.86
C TRP A 965 12.99 5.21 18.26
N LEU A 966 13.13 6.13 17.30
CA LEU A 966 13.54 7.50 17.59
C LEU A 966 12.59 8.22 18.58
N THR A 967 11.27 8.01 18.49
CA THR A 967 10.26 8.65 19.36
C THR A 967 9.89 7.84 20.62
N ASN A 968 10.38 6.61 20.77
CA ASN A 968 9.89 5.61 21.76
C ASN A 968 8.39 5.28 21.60
N GLY A 969 7.93 5.07 20.37
CA GLY A 969 6.53 4.72 20.05
C GLY A 969 5.53 5.85 20.32
N LYS A 970 6.00 7.08 20.54
CA LYS A 970 5.14 8.26 20.64
C LYS A 970 4.87 8.78 19.23
N THR A 971 3.62 8.70 18.78
CA THR A 971 3.18 9.29 17.51
C THR A 971 3.42 10.81 17.52
N PRO A 972 4.08 11.40 16.50
CA PRO A 972 4.32 12.84 16.39
C PRO A 972 3.08 13.73 16.31
#